data_AF-A0A2W0HHX2-F1
#
_entry.id   AF-A0A2W0HHX2-F1
#
_cell.length_a   1.000
_cell.length_b   1.000
_cell.length_c   1.000
_cell.angle_alpha   90.00
_cell.angle_beta   90.00
_cell.angle_gamma   90.00
#
_symmetry.space_group_name_H-M   'P 1'
#
loop_
_entity.id
_entity.type
_entity.pdbx_description
1 polymer ?
#
loop_
_entity_poly.entity_id
_entity_poly.type
_entity_poly.pdbx_seq_one_letter_code
_entity_poly.pdbx_strand_id
1 'polypeptide(L)'
;MYKLTDNDRFEIKNYQQQPTFSSFLPGIAGVHGVPMWVFYVNRGQGIASFGVQDKDHAILEFLPADKSYQHTGVQGFRTFLNIHRADGTSFIEPFASTKSEAVETMEVAENTLVLTYDHPAEGIRMAVTYFILPESPLAGLVRHVRIENTSNKEVRVEALDGLPSILPSGVSNQAYKELGNTIKSWFDVENRENGLPFYKLRGSMEDTAEVKEVHEGSFFMSLMQHRETEKWIDPLVDRDLIFGADTSLFTPHRFVEKGLAALNGEVQTTTNKVSGGFSPVSAELDAGEAVELFTVVGQAASVDTVNRFAEGMSVDRLASLKEQAAAMTNGLTEAVNTKTGVPRFDAYTRQSYLDNGLRGGFPRVFEKEDQKKIYYLYSRKHGDLERDYNFFSISPTYYSQGNGNYRDMNQNRRCDVLLNPKVEDYNVKLFMNLIQLDGYNPLAVQGVRFTLERLDEAALENYVEEKDAAALQSFFERSFTPGELMHFVEDRGITLKTSFDVFLTHILTVSEESFQAVFGEGFWIDHWTYNLDLIDSYLDIYPDRAESFFFGGGYRFFDSPVRVNARADKYTLRDGKLRQYGAIAHDEAKMAEAAKNNGVLWVRSENGEGPIYETSLYAKLLLLALVKTSTLAPQGLGIEMEADKPGWNDSLNGLPGMLGASTSELFELNRLIATLSEVESDQTVQLPVEAADFLNAVTDVLEEADRAGSSLVDLASWHRISSLREAYRETIYGGISGEEREYSMADVQGSLQLLKKRVEEGIEQVSAYSKPLPPTYFYFEPAGELDGALPALEELTLEAKPVTPFLEGVVKSLKTCNDDARAKQIYEDVRASEIYDRKLKMYKTSAPVADEPNELGRVKAFTPGWLENESVFLHMEYKYLLATLQAGLVDEFYEDIQHALIPFLDPEVYGRSTLENSSFLASSANPDPKLHGRGFVSRLSGSTVEHLSIWFTMMAGKKPFEWDGTELSCTLSPTLPGWMFNEDGEVQFTFLGATDVTYINRSRKATYGPDAVKPVKVDMVMADGTEETVESGRITCERAEALRDGGIRQLKVYLS
;
A
#
# COMPACT_ATOMS: atom_id res chain seq x y z
N MET A 1 -24.02 -10.15 -15.30
CA MET A 1 -23.94 -8.66 -15.45
C MET A 1 -22.52 -8.12 -15.47
N TYR A 2 -21.52 -8.99 -15.27
CA TYR A 2 -20.10 -8.65 -15.18
C TYR A 2 -19.33 -9.43 -16.24
N LYS A 3 -18.30 -8.81 -16.86
CA LYS A 3 -17.50 -9.46 -17.90
C LYS A 3 -16.07 -8.93 -17.92
N LEU A 4 -15.08 -9.83 -17.98
CA LEU A 4 -13.72 -9.47 -18.42
C LEU A 4 -13.72 -9.35 -19.95
N THR A 5 -13.27 -8.21 -20.45
CA THR A 5 -13.09 -7.93 -21.88
C THR A 5 -11.74 -8.44 -22.36
N ASP A 6 -11.55 -8.56 -23.68
CA ASP A 6 -10.30 -9.07 -24.28
C ASP A 6 -9.09 -8.13 -24.07
N ASN A 7 -9.32 -6.91 -23.56
CA ASN A 7 -8.28 -5.91 -23.27
C ASN A 7 -8.07 -5.74 -21.74
N ASP A 8 -8.29 -6.80 -20.97
CA ASP A 8 -8.15 -6.82 -19.51
C ASP A 8 -8.98 -5.77 -18.74
N ARG A 9 -10.06 -5.27 -19.36
CA ARG A 9 -11.02 -4.37 -18.69
C ARG A 9 -12.18 -5.14 -18.10
N PHE A 10 -12.67 -4.69 -16.97
CA PHE A 10 -13.83 -5.28 -16.32
C PHE A 10 -15.09 -4.45 -16.55
N GLU A 11 -16.04 -5.01 -17.30
CA GLU A 11 -17.32 -4.39 -17.64
C GLU A 11 -18.40 -4.76 -16.62
N ILE A 12 -19.15 -3.76 -16.16
CA ILE A 12 -20.32 -3.86 -15.30
C ILE A 12 -21.53 -3.29 -16.03
N LYS A 13 -22.47 -4.16 -16.42
CA LYS A 13 -23.70 -3.76 -17.10
C LYS A 13 -24.76 -3.32 -16.09
N ASN A 14 -25.45 -2.23 -16.43
CA ASN A 14 -26.43 -1.52 -15.61
C ASN A 14 -25.88 -1.27 -14.20
N TYR A 15 -24.66 -0.73 -14.12
CA TYR A 15 -23.87 -0.62 -12.89
C TYR A 15 -24.59 0.12 -11.75
N GLN A 16 -25.48 1.06 -12.07
CA GLN A 16 -26.27 1.81 -11.09
C GLN A 16 -27.27 0.94 -10.30
N GLN A 17 -27.67 -0.20 -10.86
CA GLN A 17 -28.57 -1.16 -10.22
C GLN A 17 -27.81 -2.24 -9.42
N GLN A 18 -26.49 -2.30 -9.58
CA GLN A 18 -25.65 -3.25 -8.84
C GLN A 18 -25.41 -2.75 -7.41
N PRO A 19 -25.05 -3.67 -6.48
CA PRO A 19 -24.64 -3.30 -5.13
C PRO A 19 -23.55 -2.23 -5.14
N THR A 20 -23.61 -1.31 -4.17
CA THR A 20 -22.72 -0.16 -4.11
C THR A 20 -21.27 -0.58 -3.88
N PHE A 21 -20.35 0.06 -4.59
CA PHE A 21 -18.92 -0.01 -4.30
C PHE A 21 -18.24 1.33 -4.64
N SER A 22 -17.07 1.55 -4.04
CA SER A 22 -16.14 2.62 -4.42
C SER A 22 -14.80 2.04 -4.87
N SER A 23 -14.10 2.78 -5.73
CA SER A 23 -12.71 2.54 -6.12
C SER A 23 -12.08 3.89 -6.54
N PHE A 24 -10.88 3.87 -7.12
CA PHE A 24 -10.14 5.08 -7.49
C PHE A 24 -9.34 4.90 -8.77
N LEU A 25 -9.02 6.00 -9.45
CA LEU A 25 -7.90 6.01 -10.42
C LEU A 25 -6.58 6.10 -9.63
N PRO A 26 -5.51 5.44 -10.09
CA PRO A 26 -4.33 5.16 -9.27
C PRO A 26 -3.53 6.41 -8.85
N GLY A 27 -3.74 7.56 -9.50
CA GLY A 27 -3.00 8.78 -9.17
C GLY A 27 -1.70 8.97 -9.93
N ILE A 28 -1.42 8.11 -10.93
CA ILE A 28 -0.14 8.09 -11.65
C ILE A 28 -0.21 9.07 -12.82
N ALA A 29 0.65 10.08 -12.77
CA ALA A 29 0.76 11.12 -13.80
C ALA A 29 2.12 11.08 -14.54
N GLY A 30 2.95 10.07 -14.31
CA GLY A 30 4.29 10.00 -14.89
C GLY A 30 5.35 10.59 -13.95
N VAL A 31 6.62 10.54 -14.34
CA VAL A 31 7.72 11.03 -13.48
C VAL A 31 7.87 12.55 -13.57
N HIS A 32 7.43 13.15 -14.67
CA HIS A 32 7.37 14.60 -14.88
C HIS A 32 5.94 15.14 -14.82
N GLY A 33 5.01 14.38 -14.24
CA GLY A 33 3.63 14.82 -14.03
C GLY A 33 3.30 15.02 -12.56
N VAL A 34 2.41 15.98 -12.28
CA VAL A 34 1.86 16.22 -10.94
C VAL A 34 0.65 15.30 -10.71
N PRO A 35 0.63 14.45 -9.67
CA PRO A 35 -0.42 13.47 -9.45
C PRO A 35 -1.73 14.09 -8.94
N MET A 36 -2.82 13.35 -9.09
CA MET A 36 -4.16 13.71 -8.61
C MET A 36 -4.84 12.49 -8.00
N TRP A 37 -5.48 12.63 -6.83
CA TRP A 37 -6.33 11.57 -6.30
C TRP A 37 -7.75 11.70 -6.88
N VAL A 38 -8.33 10.59 -7.33
CA VAL A 38 -9.66 10.56 -7.97
C VAL A 38 -10.44 9.34 -7.48
N PHE A 39 -11.50 9.56 -6.72
CA PHE A 39 -12.39 8.52 -6.21
C PHE A 39 -13.69 8.44 -7.01
N TYR A 40 -14.11 7.22 -7.31
CA TYR A 40 -15.35 6.96 -8.03
C TYR A 40 -16.21 5.90 -7.33
N VAL A 41 -17.50 5.93 -7.63
CA VAL A 41 -18.51 4.98 -7.16
C VAL A 41 -19.36 4.52 -8.34
N ASN A 42 -20.09 3.42 -8.19
CA ASN A 42 -21.01 2.93 -9.23
C ASN A 42 -22.37 3.66 -9.25
N ARG A 43 -22.38 4.99 -9.11
CA ARG A 43 -23.59 5.83 -9.13
C ARG A 43 -23.37 7.06 -9.99
N GLY A 44 -24.42 7.54 -10.66
CA GLY A 44 -24.34 8.69 -11.56
C GLY A 44 -23.22 8.50 -12.58
N GLN A 45 -22.47 9.56 -12.89
CA GLN A 45 -21.36 9.50 -13.83
C GLN A 45 -20.02 9.12 -13.18
N GLY A 46 -20.05 8.35 -12.08
CA GLY A 46 -18.87 7.68 -11.53
C GLY A 46 -18.10 8.49 -10.51
N ILE A 47 -17.53 9.64 -10.89
CA ILE A 47 -16.59 10.39 -10.04
C ILE A 47 -17.34 11.01 -8.84
N ALA A 48 -16.93 10.62 -7.63
CA ALA A 48 -17.54 11.05 -6.38
C ALA A 48 -16.77 12.22 -5.72
N SER A 49 -15.44 12.22 -5.83
CA SER A 49 -14.57 13.26 -5.29
C SER A 49 -13.18 13.16 -5.92
N PHE A 50 -12.50 14.29 -6.08
CA PHE A 50 -11.13 14.34 -6.58
C PHE A 50 -10.44 15.64 -6.14
N GLY A 51 -9.11 15.64 -6.13
CA GLY A 51 -8.28 16.78 -5.76
C GLY A 51 -6.80 16.45 -5.78
N VAL A 52 -5.99 17.38 -5.29
CA VAL A 52 -4.54 17.24 -5.22
C VAL A 52 -4.13 16.97 -3.78
N GLN A 53 -2.96 16.38 -3.55
CA GLN A 53 -2.38 16.15 -2.22
C GLN A 53 -3.20 15.27 -1.28
N ASP A 54 -4.24 15.81 -0.65
CA ASP A 54 -5.05 15.19 0.38
C ASP A 54 -6.48 15.76 0.36
N LYS A 55 -7.33 15.33 1.30
CA LYS A 55 -8.74 15.75 1.35
C LYS A 55 -8.93 17.23 1.70
N ASP A 56 -7.92 17.94 2.21
CA ASP A 56 -7.99 19.38 2.49
C ASP A 56 -7.68 20.24 1.24
N HIS A 57 -7.38 19.59 0.11
CA HIS A 57 -7.15 20.21 -1.19
C HIS A 57 -8.08 19.61 -2.26
N ALA A 58 -9.31 19.27 -1.85
CA ALA A 58 -10.34 18.72 -2.73
C ALA A 58 -10.85 19.76 -3.74
N ILE A 59 -10.96 19.37 -5.01
CA ILE A 59 -11.64 20.16 -6.06
C ILE A 59 -13.15 19.89 -6.00
N LEU A 60 -13.51 18.62 -5.81
CA LEU A 60 -14.88 18.18 -5.52
C LEU A 60 -14.91 17.62 -4.10
N GLU A 61 -15.81 18.15 -3.27
CA GLU A 61 -15.91 17.84 -1.83
C GLU A 61 -15.74 16.35 -1.51
N PHE A 62 -14.87 16.04 -0.55
CA PHE A 62 -14.66 14.67 -0.10
C PHE A 62 -15.77 14.23 0.86
N LEU A 63 -16.42 13.11 0.57
CA LEU A 63 -17.46 12.50 1.40
C LEU A 63 -17.11 11.03 1.67
N PRO A 64 -17.45 10.46 2.84
CA PRO A 64 -17.36 9.01 3.05
C PRO A 64 -18.25 8.23 2.07
N ALA A 65 -17.94 6.95 1.84
CA ALA A 65 -18.60 6.11 0.85
C ALA A 65 -20.13 6.10 0.98
N ASP A 66 -20.68 6.02 2.20
CA ASP A 66 -22.13 6.00 2.44
C ASP A 66 -22.82 7.25 1.88
N LYS A 67 -22.17 8.41 2.00
CA LYS A 67 -22.62 9.70 1.47
C LYS A 67 -22.34 9.82 -0.02
N SER A 68 -21.18 9.38 -0.49
CA SER A 68 -20.87 9.37 -1.92
C SER A 68 -21.92 8.62 -2.73
N TYR A 69 -22.37 7.45 -2.27
CA TYR A 69 -23.43 6.68 -2.95
C TYR A 69 -24.77 7.45 -3.08
N GLN A 70 -25.03 8.40 -2.16
CA GLN A 70 -26.24 9.21 -2.15
C GLN A 70 -26.11 10.47 -3.02
N HIS A 71 -24.91 11.07 -3.03
CA HIS A 71 -24.71 12.43 -3.56
C HIS A 71 -24.02 12.48 -4.92
N THR A 72 -23.31 11.43 -5.38
CA THR A 72 -22.57 11.46 -6.66
C THR A 72 -23.44 11.82 -7.86
N GLY A 73 -24.70 11.36 -7.89
CA GLY A 73 -25.62 11.69 -8.99
C GLY A 73 -26.03 13.17 -9.08
N VAL A 74 -25.83 13.93 -8.00
CA VAL A 74 -26.23 15.36 -7.92
C VAL A 74 -25.02 16.28 -7.85
N GLN A 75 -23.97 15.89 -7.11
CA GLN A 75 -22.77 16.69 -6.88
C GLN A 75 -21.62 16.37 -7.84
N GLY A 76 -21.59 15.17 -8.41
CA GLY A 76 -20.56 14.74 -9.37
C GLY A 76 -20.80 15.32 -10.76
N PHE A 77 -20.09 14.77 -11.76
CA PHE A 77 -20.26 15.19 -13.15
C PHE A 77 -21.67 14.89 -13.67
N ARG A 78 -22.21 15.83 -14.43
CA ARG A 78 -23.56 15.74 -15.02
C ARG A 78 -23.58 16.26 -16.44
N THR A 79 -24.47 15.69 -17.24
CA THR A 79 -24.69 16.06 -18.63
C THR A 79 -26.18 16.23 -18.85
N PHE A 80 -26.59 17.36 -19.39
CA PHE A 80 -27.99 17.68 -19.67
C PHE A 80 -28.15 17.85 -21.17
N LEU A 81 -29.12 17.16 -21.79
CA LEU A 81 -29.33 17.18 -23.24
C LEU A 81 -30.74 17.65 -23.58
N ASN A 82 -30.85 18.70 -24.38
CA ASN A 82 -32.06 19.04 -25.13
C ASN A 82 -31.85 18.56 -26.57
N ILE A 83 -32.65 17.58 -27.00
CA ILE A 83 -32.56 16.96 -28.33
C ILE A 83 -33.71 17.48 -29.19
N HIS A 84 -33.37 18.28 -30.20
CA HIS A 84 -34.32 18.89 -31.10
C HIS A 84 -34.50 18.02 -32.36
N ARG A 85 -35.74 17.64 -32.63
CA ARG A 85 -36.16 16.89 -33.82
C ARG A 85 -37.30 17.63 -34.53
N ALA A 86 -37.66 17.18 -35.73
CA ALA A 86 -38.73 17.78 -36.51
C ALA A 86 -40.11 17.76 -35.81
N ASP A 87 -40.35 16.80 -34.91
CA ASP A 87 -41.60 16.60 -34.17
C ASP A 87 -41.61 17.19 -32.74
N GLY A 88 -40.48 17.71 -32.27
CA GLY A 88 -40.37 18.40 -30.97
C GLY A 88 -38.99 18.32 -30.34
N THR A 89 -38.89 18.84 -29.12
CA THR A 89 -37.67 18.78 -28.28
C THR A 89 -37.90 17.82 -27.13
N SER A 90 -36.99 16.86 -26.92
CA SER A 90 -36.95 16.03 -25.71
C SER A 90 -35.79 16.45 -24.81
N PHE A 91 -35.97 16.30 -23.50
CA PHE A 91 -34.92 16.51 -22.50
C PHE A 91 -34.54 15.17 -21.89
N ILE A 92 -33.24 14.89 -21.83
CA ILE A 92 -32.69 13.76 -21.08
C ILE A 92 -31.47 14.17 -20.26
N GLU A 93 -31.29 13.50 -19.12
CA GLU A 93 -30.08 13.54 -18.31
C GLU A 93 -29.49 12.12 -18.27
N PRO A 94 -28.48 11.82 -19.11
CA PRO A 94 -27.81 10.53 -19.09
C PRO A 94 -27.31 10.18 -17.68
N PHE A 95 -27.51 8.92 -17.28
CA PHE A 95 -27.14 8.37 -15.97
C PHE A 95 -27.92 8.90 -14.75
N ALA A 96 -28.99 9.69 -14.91
CA ALA A 96 -29.71 10.25 -13.76
C ALA A 96 -30.67 9.26 -13.05
N SER A 97 -31.26 8.31 -13.78
CA SER A 97 -32.30 7.41 -13.27
C SER A 97 -31.82 5.97 -13.22
N THR A 98 -32.05 5.30 -12.08
CA THR A 98 -31.80 3.85 -11.94
C THR A 98 -32.82 2.98 -12.71
N LYS A 99 -33.94 3.56 -13.16
CA LYS A 99 -34.93 2.94 -14.04
C LYS A 99 -35.00 3.73 -15.34
N SER A 100 -34.08 3.43 -16.24
CA SER A 100 -34.00 4.00 -17.58
C SER A 100 -34.25 2.89 -18.61
N GLU A 101 -34.75 3.24 -19.79
CA GLU A 101 -34.73 2.35 -20.97
C GLU A 101 -33.34 2.25 -21.59
N ALA A 102 -32.41 3.09 -21.14
CA ALA A 102 -31.03 3.07 -21.57
C ALA A 102 -30.26 1.86 -21.01
N VAL A 103 -29.30 1.38 -21.79
CA VAL A 103 -28.28 0.45 -21.32
C VAL A 103 -27.08 1.25 -20.85
N GLU A 104 -26.68 1.03 -19.60
CA GLU A 104 -25.57 1.75 -18.98
C GLU A 104 -24.45 0.77 -18.67
N THR A 105 -23.22 1.04 -19.09
CA THR A 105 -22.07 0.20 -18.74
C THR A 105 -20.98 1.02 -18.05
N MET A 106 -20.27 0.39 -17.13
CA MET A 106 -19.05 0.90 -16.50
C MET A 106 -17.93 -0.08 -16.80
N GLU A 107 -16.89 0.38 -17.50
CA GLU A 107 -15.66 -0.37 -17.71
C GLU A 107 -14.56 0.18 -16.83
N VAL A 108 -14.01 -0.68 -15.98
CA VAL A 108 -12.88 -0.39 -15.10
C VAL A 108 -11.61 -0.97 -15.72
N ALA A 109 -10.58 -0.13 -15.85
CA ALA A 109 -9.23 -0.52 -16.23
C ALA A 109 -8.22 0.09 -15.24
N GLU A 110 -6.95 -0.29 -15.34
CA GLU A 110 -5.87 0.08 -14.40
C GLU A 110 -5.76 1.59 -14.17
N ASN A 111 -5.85 2.40 -15.23
CA ASN A 111 -5.69 3.87 -15.18
C ASN A 111 -6.79 4.67 -15.89
N THR A 112 -7.89 4.02 -16.30
CA THR A 112 -9.01 4.69 -16.97
C THR A 112 -10.35 4.15 -16.49
N LEU A 113 -11.36 5.03 -16.43
CA LEU A 113 -12.76 4.66 -16.19
C LEU A 113 -13.59 5.08 -17.41
N VAL A 114 -14.36 4.14 -17.98
CA VAL A 114 -15.25 4.43 -19.11
C VAL A 114 -16.69 4.14 -18.75
N LEU A 115 -17.59 5.08 -19.04
CA LEU A 115 -19.03 4.91 -18.89
C LEU A 115 -19.71 5.02 -20.24
N THR A 116 -20.63 4.12 -20.55
CA THR A 116 -21.46 4.23 -21.75
C THR A 116 -22.93 4.30 -21.37
N TYR A 117 -23.67 5.18 -22.03
CA TYR A 117 -25.11 5.33 -21.96
C TYR A 117 -25.67 5.19 -23.37
N ASP A 118 -26.48 4.16 -23.63
CA ASP A 118 -27.13 3.96 -24.92
C ASP A 118 -28.65 4.00 -24.73
N HIS A 119 -29.32 5.01 -25.29
CA HIS A 119 -30.78 5.18 -25.22
C HIS A 119 -31.43 4.95 -26.59
N PRO A 120 -31.91 3.73 -26.88
CA PRO A 120 -32.43 3.38 -28.21
C PRO A 120 -33.64 4.21 -28.65
N ALA A 121 -34.57 4.54 -27.75
CA ALA A 121 -35.77 5.32 -28.08
C ALA A 121 -35.45 6.78 -28.45
N GLU A 122 -34.48 7.39 -27.78
CA GLU A 122 -33.98 8.73 -28.13
C GLU A 122 -32.96 8.68 -29.27
N GLY A 123 -32.40 7.52 -29.61
CA GLY A 123 -31.39 7.40 -30.66
C GLY A 123 -30.12 8.20 -30.33
N ILE A 124 -29.73 8.24 -29.06
CA ILE A 124 -28.52 8.89 -28.57
C ILE A 124 -27.67 7.88 -27.81
N ARG A 125 -26.37 7.90 -28.09
CA ARG A 125 -25.35 7.22 -27.28
C ARG A 125 -24.37 8.24 -26.74
N MET A 126 -24.01 8.11 -25.47
CA MET A 126 -22.98 8.91 -24.83
C MET A 126 -21.91 8.02 -24.24
N ALA A 127 -20.64 8.34 -24.47
CA ALA A 127 -19.50 7.71 -23.81
C ALA A 127 -18.73 8.77 -23.02
N VAL A 128 -18.30 8.41 -21.81
CA VAL A 128 -17.47 9.25 -20.93
C VAL A 128 -16.21 8.47 -20.60
N THR A 129 -15.03 9.03 -20.87
CA THR A 129 -13.75 8.48 -20.42
C THR A 129 -13.08 9.43 -19.44
N TYR A 130 -12.61 8.89 -18.32
CA TYR A 130 -11.81 9.62 -17.34
C TYR A 130 -10.38 9.10 -17.29
N PHE A 131 -9.42 10.02 -17.23
CA PHE A 131 -8.01 9.73 -17.00
C PHE A 131 -7.31 10.92 -16.32
N ILE A 132 -6.21 10.65 -15.63
CA ILE A 132 -5.38 11.69 -15.02
C ILE A 132 -4.44 12.24 -16.08
N LEU A 133 -4.27 13.55 -16.11
CA LEU A 133 -3.40 14.27 -17.03
C LEU A 133 -1.93 13.83 -16.83
N PRO A 134 -1.31 13.16 -17.81
CA PRO A 134 0.06 12.67 -17.67
C PRO A 134 1.10 13.73 -18.09
N GLU A 135 2.31 13.62 -17.54
CA GLU A 135 3.52 14.38 -17.90
C GLU A 135 3.27 15.89 -18.03
N SER A 136 2.57 16.44 -17.03
CA SER A 136 2.08 17.82 -17.00
C SER A 136 2.58 18.57 -15.75
N PRO A 137 2.90 19.88 -15.88
CA PRO A 137 3.37 20.73 -14.78
C PRO A 137 2.25 21.10 -13.77
N LEU A 138 1.02 20.68 -14.05
CA LEU A 138 -0.14 20.84 -13.17
C LEU A 138 -0.94 19.55 -13.12
N ALA A 139 -1.70 19.38 -12.03
CA ALA A 139 -2.56 18.22 -11.85
C ALA A 139 -3.92 18.45 -12.52
N GLY A 140 -4.44 17.45 -13.23
CA GLY A 140 -5.74 17.54 -13.90
C GLY A 140 -6.44 16.19 -14.03
N LEU A 141 -7.75 16.18 -13.84
CA LEU A 141 -8.65 15.12 -14.28
C LEU A 141 -9.17 15.50 -15.66
N VAL A 142 -8.88 14.67 -16.65
CA VAL A 142 -9.43 14.82 -18.00
C VAL A 142 -10.69 13.97 -18.13
N ARG A 143 -11.75 14.60 -18.62
CA ARG A 143 -13.04 14.00 -18.95
C ARG A 143 -13.27 14.16 -20.44
N HIS A 144 -13.38 13.06 -21.15
CA HIS A 144 -13.70 13.01 -22.59
C HIS A 144 -15.13 12.51 -22.76
N VAL A 145 -16.02 13.38 -23.25
CA VAL A 145 -17.43 13.07 -23.53
C VAL A 145 -17.63 13.00 -25.03
N ARG A 146 -18.21 11.91 -25.52
CA ARG A 146 -18.63 11.74 -26.92
C ARG A 146 -20.13 11.50 -26.97
N ILE A 147 -20.86 12.38 -27.67
CA ILE A 147 -22.31 12.28 -27.88
C ILE A 147 -22.57 11.93 -29.35
N GLU A 148 -23.18 10.78 -29.60
CA GLU A 148 -23.44 10.23 -30.93
C GLU A 148 -24.94 10.13 -31.21
N ASN A 149 -25.33 10.51 -32.43
CA ASN A 149 -26.66 10.24 -32.97
C ASN A 149 -26.72 8.83 -33.55
N THR A 150 -27.37 7.91 -32.83
CA THR A 150 -27.56 6.52 -33.28
C THR A 150 -28.86 6.31 -34.06
N SER A 151 -29.64 7.37 -34.26
CA SER A 151 -30.85 7.34 -35.08
C SER A 151 -30.51 7.41 -36.58
N ASN A 152 -31.52 7.25 -37.43
CA ASN A 152 -31.41 7.38 -38.88
C ASN A 152 -31.81 8.76 -39.41
N LYS A 153 -31.99 9.75 -38.53
CA LYS A 153 -32.39 11.12 -38.88
C LYS A 153 -31.41 12.11 -38.26
N GLU A 154 -31.24 13.25 -38.90
CA GLU A 154 -30.49 14.38 -38.32
C GLU A 154 -31.17 14.85 -37.03
N VAL A 155 -30.35 15.18 -36.02
CA VAL A 155 -30.79 15.76 -34.76
C VAL A 155 -29.93 16.96 -34.41
N ARG A 156 -30.52 17.97 -33.77
CA ARG A 156 -29.75 19.05 -33.15
C ARG A 156 -29.69 18.83 -31.64
N VAL A 157 -28.50 18.73 -31.08
CA VAL A 157 -28.28 18.54 -29.65
C VAL A 157 -27.78 19.85 -29.05
N GLU A 158 -28.46 20.31 -28.00
CA GLU A 158 -27.92 21.27 -27.04
C GLU A 158 -27.54 20.51 -25.77
N ALA A 159 -26.31 20.68 -25.31
CA ALA A 159 -25.77 19.98 -24.15
C ALA A 159 -25.11 20.95 -23.16
N LEU A 160 -25.27 20.67 -21.86
CA LEU A 160 -24.46 21.24 -20.77
C LEU A 160 -23.74 20.09 -20.07
N ASP A 161 -22.42 20.10 -20.09
CA ASP A 161 -21.59 19.05 -19.46
C ASP A 161 -20.64 19.64 -18.43
N GLY A 162 -20.60 19.10 -17.21
CA GLY A 162 -19.64 19.55 -16.21
C GLY A 162 -20.03 19.28 -14.77
N LEU A 163 -19.61 20.16 -13.86
CA LEU A 163 -19.74 20.03 -12.41
C LEU A 163 -20.60 21.15 -11.78
N PRO A 164 -21.47 20.81 -10.83
CA PRO A 164 -22.30 21.79 -10.11
C PRO A 164 -21.54 22.59 -9.04
N SER A 165 -20.43 22.06 -8.54
CA SER A 165 -19.61 22.66 -7.49
C SER A 165 -18.14 22.37 -7.75
N ILE A 166 -17.31 23.42 -7.71
CA ILE A 166 -15.85 23.36 -7.78
C ILE A 166 -15.31 24.20 -6.62
N LEU A 167 -14.48 23.58 -5.79
CA LEU A 167 -13.84 24.24 -4.67
C LEU A 167 -12.50 24.87 -5.10
N PRO A 168 -12.15 26.05 -4.58
CA PRO A 168 -10.79 26.58 -4.62
C PRO A 168 -9.77 25.64 -3.95
N SER A 169 -8.47 25.85 -4.23
CA SER A 169 -7.39 25.19 -3.48
C SER A 169 -7.35 25.63 -2.02
N GLY A 170 -6.84 24.74 -1.15
CA GLY A 170 -6.60 25.02 0.27
C GLY A 170 -7.85 25.08 1.15
N VAL A 171 -8.99 24.54 0.69
CA VAL A 171 -10.23 24.48 1.49
C VAL A 171 -10.24 23.25 2.38
N SER A 172 -9.96 23.44 3.67
CA SER A 172 -10.01 22.33 4.65
C SER A 172 -11.35 21.59 4.62
N ASN A 173 -11.27 20.26 4.53
CA ASN A 173 -12.40 19.35 4.48
C ASN A 173 -13.25 19.43 5.75
N GLN A 174 -12.63 19.58 6.93
CA GLN A 174 -13.39 19.74 8.17
C GLN A 174 -14.09 21.10 8.21
N ALA A 175 -13.34 22.17 7.93
CA ALA A 175 -13.88 23.53 7.99
C ALA A 175 -15.05 23.74 7.02
N TYR A 176 -14.97 23.20 5.79
CA TYR A 176 -16.05 23.31 4.81
C TYR A 176 -17.35 22.63 5.27
N LYS A 177 -17.25 21.46 5.91
CA LYS A 177 -18.41 20.73 6.45
C LYS A 177 -19.06 21.45 7.62
N GLU A 178 -18.28 22.12 8.46
CA GLU A 178 -18.79 22.81 9.66
C GLU A 178 -19.23 24.25 9.37
N LEU A 179 -18.56 24.95 8.44
CA LEU A 179 -18.67 26.40 8.22
C LEU A 179 -18.88 26.81 6.75
N GLY A 180 -19.32 25.88 5.88
CA GLY A 180 -19.40 26.10 4.42
C GLY A 180 -20.17 27.37 3.98
N ASN A 181 -21.22 27.76 4.71
CA ASN A 181 -21.95 29.00 4.42
C ASN A 181 -21.12 30.27 4.65
N THR A 182 -20.21 30.27 5.62
CA THR A 182 -19.32 31.39 5.93
C THR A 182 -18.13 31.40 4.98
N ILE A 183 -17.50 30.23 4.78
CA ILE A 183 -16.28 30.06 3.96
C ILE A 183 -16.49 30.50 2.51
N LYS A 184 -17.68 30.33 1.94
CA LYS A 184 -17.97 30.81 0.56
C LYS A 184 -17.73 32.31 0.36
N SER A 185 -17.67 33.11 1.44
CA SER A 185 -17.35 34.54 1.40
C SER A 185 -15.91 34.82 0.96
N TRP A 186 -15.02 33.82 1.00
CA TRP A 186 -13.66 33.90 0.48
C TRP A 186 -13.56 33.47 -0.99
N PHE A 187 -14.59 32.81 -1.54
CA PHE A 187 -14.52 32.22 -2.87
C PHE A 187 -14.69 33.31 -3.94
N ASP A 188 -13.93 33.16 -5.02
CA ASP A 188 -14.07 33.91 -6.25
C ASP A 188 -13.60 33.09 -7.47
N VAL A 189 -13.97 33.56 -8.66
CA VAL A 189 -13.56 32.97 -9.95
C VAL A 189 -13.03 34.07 -10.87
N GLU A 190 -11.76 33.96 -11.22
CA GLU A 190 -11.03 34.89 -12.09
C GLU A 190 -10.75 34.25 -13.47
N ASN A 191 -10.06 34.98 -14.36
CA ASN A 191 -9.57 34.50 -15.66
C ASN A 191 -10.66 34.05 -16.66
N ARG A 192 -11.91 34.50 -16.44
CA ARG A 192 -13.06 34.13 -17.27
C ARG A 192 -13.02 34.76 -18.66
N GLU A 193 -12.41 35.93 -18.79
CA GLU A 193 -12.20 36.64 -20.04
C GLU A 193 -11.37 35.83 -21.05
N ASN A 194 -10.56 34.88 -20.57
CA ASN A 194 -9.76 33.97 -21.39
C ASN A 194 -10.47 32.62 -21.65
N GLY A 195 -11.71 32.44 -21.18
CA GLY A 195 -12.44 31.16 -21.26
C GLY A 195 -11.85 30.06 -20.37
N LEU A 196 -11.04 30.43 -19.36
CA LEU A 196 -10.31 29.53 -18.47
C LEU A 196 -10.56 29.89 -17.00
N PRO A 197 -11.78 29.68 -16.47
CA PRO A 197 -12.12 29.99 -15.09
C PRO A 197 -11.12 29.45 -14.07
N PHE A 198 -10.65 30.33 -13.18
CA PHE A 198 -9.71 30.01 -12.10
C PHE A 198 -10.34 30.30 -10.73
N TYR A 199 -10.57 29.25 -9.94
CA TYR A 199 -11.29 29.26 -8.67
C TYR A 199 -10.27 29.42 -7.52
N LYS A 200 -10.35 30.52 -6.78
CA LYS A 200 -9.36 30.86 -5.75
C LYS A 200 -9.99 31.42 -4.48
N LEU A 201 -9.20 31.42 -3.42
CA LEU A 201 -9.49 32.15 -2.19
C LEU A 201 -8.98 33.60 -2.33
N ARG A 202 -9.78 34.57 -1.89
CA ARG A 202 -9.40 36.00 -1.88
C ARG A 202 -8.29 36.34 -0.87
N GLY A 203 -7.94 35.41 0.02
CA GLY A 203 -6.90 35.52 1.02
C GLY A 203 -6.92 34.30 1.95
N SER A 204 -5.96 34.21 2.87
CA SER A 204 -5.92 33.13 3.87
C SER A 204 -7.20 33.09 4.72
N MET A 205 -7.64 31.88 5.08
CA MET A 205 -8.84 31.66 5.91
C MET A 205 -8.54 31.59 7.40
N GLU A 206 -7.27 31.49 7.77
CA GLU A 206 -6.82 31.32 9.15
C GLU A 206 -7.08 32.59 9.97
N ASP A 207 -7.55 32.44 11.21
CA ASP A 207 -7.74 33.54 12.15
C ASP A 207 -6.40 33.94 12.79
N THR A 208 -5.52 34.53 11.99
CA THR A 208 -4.21 35.03 12.42
C THR A 208 -4.03 36.51 12.08
N ALA A 209 -3.08 37.16 12.76
CA ALA A 209 -2.75 38.55 12.49
C ALA A 209 -2.08 38.76 11.11
N GLU A 210 -1.57 37.70 10.49
CA GLU A 210 -0.91 37.71 9.19
C GLU A 210 -1.85 37.14 8.13
N VAL A 211 -2.46 38.03 7.34
CA VAL A 211 -3.26 37.61 6.18
C VAL A 211 -2.34 37.43 4.99
N LYS A 212 -2.37 36.24 4.38
CA LYS A 212 -1.54 35.88 3.22
C LYS A 212 -2.37 35.90 1.95
N GLU A 213 -1.73 36.28 0.84
CA GLU A 213 -2.30 36.11 -0.49
C GLU A 213 -2.25 34.64 -0.91
N VAL A 214 -3.30 34.17 -1.59
CA VAL A 214 -3.41 32.79 -2.09
C VAL A 214 -3.34 32.83 -3.62
N HIS A 215 -2.25 32.32 -4.17
CA HIS A 215 -2.00 32.32 -5.63
C HIS A 215 -2.46 31.02 -6.30
N GLU A 216 -2.44 29.92 -5.57
CA GLU A 216 -2.93 28.63 -6.05
C GLU A 216 -4.45 28.59 -6.18
N GLY A 217 -4.95 27.72 -7.05
CA GLY A 217 -6.37 27.62 -7.31
C GLY A 217 -6.71 26.45 -8.22
N SER A 218 -8.01 26.15 -8.25
CA SER A 218 -8.56 25.15 -9.17
C SER A 218 -8.87 25.80 -10.52
N PHE A 219 -8.88 25.04 -11.61
CA PHE A 219 -9.24 25.55 -12.93
C PHE A 219 -10.20 24.61 -13.66
N PHE A 220 -10.94 25.17 -14.61
CA PHE A 220 -11.82 24.42 -15.49
C PHE A 220 -11.59 24.86 -16.94
N MET A 221 -11.34 23.90 -17.82
CA MET A 221 -10.98 24.14 -19.21
C MET A 221 -11.75 23.20 -20.14
N SER A 222 -12.20 23.65 -21.30
CA SER A 222 -12.92 22.78 -22.24
C SER A 222 -12.70 23.09 -23.72
N LEU A 223 -12.50 22.02 -24.49
CA LEU A 223 -12.33 22.00 -25.95
C LEU A 223 -13.37 21.09 -26.57
N MET A 224 -14.05 21.55 -27.61
CA MET A 224 -14.99 20.78 -28.41
C MET A 224 -14.38 20.43 -29.76
N GLN A 225 -14.60 19.20 -30.23
CA GLN A 225 -14.44 18.79 -31.62
C GLN A 225 -15.79 18.44 -32.22
N HIS A 226 -16.11 19.05 -33.37
CA HIS A 226 -17.24 18.64 -34.21
C HIS A 226 -16.81 18.67 -35.67
N ARG A 227 -16.90 17.51 -36.36
CA ARG A 227 -16.33 17.32 -37.70
C ARG A 227 -14.84 17.66 -37.70
N GLU A 228 -14.39 18.55 -38.58
CA GLU A 228 -13.01 19.04 -38.65
C GLU A 228 -12.80 20.34 -37.84
N THR A 229 -13.81 20.82 -37.11
CA THR A 229 -13.73 22.08 -36.36
C THR A 229 -13.47 21.84 -34.88
N GLU A 230 -12.35 22.38 -34.40
CA GLU A 230 -12.02 22.51 -32.99
C GLU A 230 -12.49 23.88 -32.45
N LYS A 231 -13.01 23.91 -31.22
CA LYS A 231 -13.47 25.15 -30.58
C LYS A 231 -13.25 25.16 -29.07
N TRP A 232 -12.67 26.24 -28.56
CA TRP A 232 -12.64 26.57 -27.13
C TRP A 232 -14.04 26.93 -26.60
N ILE A 233 -14.39 26.37 -25.45
CA ILE A 233 -15.70 26.58 -24.82
C ILE A 233 -15.55 27.46 -23.58
N ASP A 234 -16.26 28.59 -23.56
CA ASP A 234 -16.38 29.44 -22.38
C ASP A 234 -17.36 28.80 -21.37
N PRO A 235 -16.90 28.37 -20.18
CA PRO A 235 -17.75 27.65 -19.24
C PRO A 235 -18.75 28.56 -18.51
N LEU A 236 -19.93 28.01 -18.22
CA LEU A 236 -20.88 28.56 -17.27
C LEU A 236 -20.48 28.16 -15.85
N VAL A 237 -20.06 29.13 -15.04
CA VAL A 237 -19.60 28.95 -13.67
C VAL A 237 -20.65 29.34 -12.63
N ASP A 238 -21.59 30.23 -12.97
CA ASP A 238 -22.70 30.59 -12.09
C ASP A 238 -23.84 29.57 -12.21
N ARG A 239 -23.87 28.63 -11.27
CA ARG A 239 -24.86 27.55 -11.24
C ARG A 239 -26.32 28.06 -11.15
N ASP A 240 -26.56 29.27 -10.65
CA ASP A 240 -27.90 29.84 -10.57
C ASP A 240 -28.48 30.10 -11.98
N LEU A 241 -27.62 30.28 -12.99
CA LEU A 241 -28.05 30.39 -14.38
C LEU A 241 -28.60 29.06 -14.92
N ILE A 242 -28.20 27.92 -14.35
CA ILE A 242 -28.57 26.57 -14.79
C ILE A 242 -29.76 26.05 -13.98
N PHE A 243 -29.66 26.10 -12.65
CA PHE A 243 -30.65 25.53 -11.73
C PHE A 243 -31.71 26.55 -11.27
N GLY A 244 -31.46 27.85 -11.44
CA GLY A 244 -32.36 28.89 -10.95
C GLY A 244 -32.41 28.93 -9.43
N ALA A 245 -33.62 28.94 -8.86
CA ALA A 245 -33.81 28.95 -7.42
C ALA A 245 -33.73 27.55 -6.77
N ASP A 246 -33.53 26.50 -7.56
CA ASP A 246 -33.43 25.13 -7.05
C ASP A 246 -32.06 24.88 -6.42
N THR A 247 -31.97 25.10 -5.11
CA THR A 247 -30.76 24.86 -4.32
C THR A 247 -30.50 23.39 -4.02
N SER A 248 -31.44 22.48 -4.35
CA SER A 248 -31.19 21.04 -4.31
C SER A 248 -30.33 20.57 -5.48
N LEU A 249 -30.21 21.41 -6.53
CA LEU A 249 -29.50 21.15 -7.76
C LEU A 249 -30.05 19.95 -8.54
N PHE A 250 -31.27 19.46 -8.28
CA PHE A 250 -31.80 18.32 -9.00
C PHE A 250 -32.12 18.65 -10.46
N THR A 251 -32.84 19.75 -10.71
CA THR A 251 -33.37 20.04 -12.05
C THR A 251 -32.72 21.29 -12.62
N PRO A 252 -32.12 21.24 -13.83
CA PRO A 252 -31.56 22.41 -14.50
C PRO A 252 -32.68 23.24 -15.16
N HIS A 253 -33.60 23.77 -14.35
CA HIS A 253 -34.84 24.42 -14.80
C HIS A 253 -34.62 25.44 -15.92
N ARG A 254 -33.60 26.28 -15.77
CA ARG A 254 -33.33 27.37 -16.72
C ARG A 254 -32.86 26.83 -18.07
N PHE A 255 -32.06 25.77 -18.09
CA PHE A 255 -31.61 25.11 -19.31
C PHE A 255 -32.75 24.41 -20.04
N VAL A 256 -33.60 23.67 -19.29
CA VAL A 256 -34.77 22.96 -19.84
C VAL A 256 -35.75 23.96 -20.47
N GLU A 257 -36.01 25.08 -19.79
CA GLU A 257 -37.01 26.05 -20.23
C GLU A 257 -36.52 26.98 -21.35
N LYS A 258 -35.24 27.36 -21.35
CA LYS A 258 -34.74 28.46 -22.20
C LYS A 258 -33.65 28.06 -23.20
N GLY A 259 -33.06 26.87 -23.07
CA GLY A 259 -31.95 26.41 -23.92
C GLY A 259 -30.65 27.21 -23.75
N LEU A 260 -29.61 26.84 -24.51
CA LEU A 260 -28.25 27.42 -24.35
C LEU A 260 -28.17 28.90 -24.71
N ALA A 261 -28.86 29.31 -25.78
CA ALA A 261 -28.77 30.67 -26.30
C ALA A 261 -29.18 31.73 -25.25
N ALA A 262 -30.15 31.40 -24.40
CA ALA A 262 -30.58 32.27 -23.32
C ALA A 262 -29.57 32.32 -22.16
N LEU A 263 -28.91 31.20 -21.85
CA LEU A 263 -27.94 31.14 -20.73
C LEU A 263 -26.64 31.88 -21.05
N ASN A 264 -26.12 31.71 -22.26
CA ASN A 264 -24.85 32.31 -22.68
C ASN A 264 -24.90 33.85 -22.76
N GLY A 265 -26.09 34.44 -22.80
CA GLY A 265 -26.28 35.90 -22.84
C GLY A 265 -26.42 36.56 -21.46
N GLU A 266 -26.47 35.78 -20.37
CA GLU A 266 -26.70 36.29 -19.02
C GLU A 266 -25.38 36.59 -18.30
N VAL A 267 -25.39 37.59 -17.42
CA VAL A 267 -24.21 37.95 -16.61
C VAL A 267 -24.04 36.95 -15.47
N GLN A 268 -22.87 36.33 -15.38
CA GLN A 268 -22.53 35.36 -14.33
C GLN A 268 -22.02 36.07 -13.06
N THR A 269 -22.47 35.64 -11.88
CA THR A 269 -21.99 36.14 -10.58
C THR A 269 -21.27 35.03 -9.81
N THR A 270 -20.00 35.26 -9.46
CA THR A 270 -19.09 34.23 -8.91
C THR A 270 -18.76 34.42 -7.43
N THR A 271 -19.02 35.60 -6.88
CA THR A 271 -18.62 35.96 -5.51
C THR A 271 -19.62 35.49 -4.45
N ASN A 272 -19.10 35.16 -3.26
CA ASN A 272 -19.89 34.76 -2.08
C ASN A 272 -20.78 33.53 -2.29
N LYS A 273 -20.43 32.67 -3.24
CA LYS A 273 -21.14 31.42 -3.53
C LYS A 273 -20.15 30.34 -3.99
N VAL A 274 -20.62 29.09 -3.96
CA VAL A 274 -19.90 27.97 -4.57
C VAL A 274 -20.23 27.98 -6.06
N SER A 275 -19.22 28.15 -6.89
CA SER A 275 -19.36 28.16 -8.35
C SER A 275 -19.27 26.73 -8.90
N GLY A 276 -19.90 26.49 -10.04
CA GLY A 276 -19.76 25.25 -10.82
C GLY A 276 -18.86 25.46 -12.04
N GLY A 277 -18.92 24.54 -13.00
CA GLY A 277 -18.31 24.67 -14.32
C GLY A 277 -19.02 23.74 -15.29
N PHE A 278 -19.81 24.31 -16.21
CA PHE A 278 -20.52 23.58 -17.27
C PHE A 278 -20.16 24.13 -18.64
N SER A 279 -19.81 23.23 -19.54
CA SER A 279 -19.46 23.54 -20.94
C SER A 279 -20.71 23.47 -21.82
N PRO A 280 -21.17 24.61 -22.38
CA PRO A 280 -22.27 24.64 -23.33
C PRO A 280 -21.84 24.14 -24.72
N VAL A 281 -22.59 23.18 -25.25
CA VAL A 281 -22.33 22.51 -26.54
C VAL A 281 -23.58 22.54 -27.40
N SER A 282 -23.50 23.01 -28.65
CA SER A 282 -24.60 22.92 -29.63
C SER A 282 -24.05 22.34 -30.93
N ALA A 283 -24.63 21.24 -31.41
CA ALA A 283 -24.22 20.57 -32.64
C ALA A 283 -25.43 20.01 -33.42
N GLU A 284 -25.33 20.01 -34.74
CA GLU A 284 -26.23 19.29 -35.65
C GLU A 284 -25.52 18.00 -36.05
N LEU A 285 -26.14 16.85 -35.75
CA LEU A 285 -25.54 15.53 -35.89
C LEU A 285 -26.33 14.71 -36.92
N ASP A 286 -25.68 14.34 -38.02
CA ASP A 286 -26.16 13.34 -38.97
C ASP A 286 -26.22 11.94 -38.32
N ALA A 287 -26.85 10.98 -39.01
CA ALA A 287 -26.90 9.60 -38.56
C ALA A 287 -25.48 9.00 -38.41
N GLY A 288 -25.13 8.54 -37.22
CA GLY A 288 -23.80 8.02 -36.88
C GLY A 288 -22.75 9.10 -36.57
N GLU A 289 -23.10 10.38 -36.68
CA GLU A 289 -22.21 11.49 -36.35
C GLU A 289 -22.14 11.72 -34.84
N ALA A 290 -20.99 12.25 -34.38
CA ALA A 290 -20.78 12.61 -32.98
C ALA A 290 -20.11 13.97 -32.81
N VAL A 291 -20.40 14.58 -31.66
CA VAL A 291 -19.64 15.71 -31.11
C VAL A 291 -18.85 15.23 -29.90
N GLU A 292 -17.62 15.73 -29.77
CA GLU A 292 -16.72 15.38 -28.68
C GLU A 292 -16.36 16.61 -27.86
N LEU A 293 -16.26 16.43 -26.56
CA LEU A 293 -15.88 17.45 -25.59
C LEU A 293 -14.79 16.89 -24.69
N PHE A 294 -13.68 17.60 -24.60
CA PHE A 294 -12.60 17.33 -23.67
C PHE A 294 -12.57 18.42 -22.62
N THR A 295 -12.78 18.04 -21.36
CA THR A 295 -12.75 18.92 -20.20
C THR A 295 -11.60 18.55 -19.30
N VAL A 296 -10.81 19.54 -18.88
CA VAL A 296 -9.76 19.36 -17.87
C VAL A 296 -10.17 20.15 -16.63
N VAL A 297 -10.27 19.46 -15.49
CA VAL A 297 -10.53 20.08 -14.19
C VAL A 297 -9.34 19.77 -13.29
N GLY A 298 -8.68 20.79 -12.77
CA GLY A 298 -7.40 20.61 -12.09
C GLY A 298 -7.07 21.68 -11.09
N GLN A 299 -5.86 21.63 -10.56
CA GLN A 299 -5.28 22.62 -9.67
C GLN A 299 -3.89 23.02 -10.15
N ALA A 300 -3.53 24.28 -9.95
CA ALA A 300 -2.25 24.83 -10.35
C ALA A 300 -1.74 25.85 -9.32
N ALA A 301 -0.42 26.04 -9.30
CA ALA A 301 0.24 27.00 -8.42
C ALA A 301 -0.14 28.47 -8.70
N SER A 302 -0.58 28.77 -9.92
CA SER A 302 -1.01 30.12 -10.32
C SER A 302 -1.86 30.12 -11.60
N VAL A 303 -2.60 31.21 -11.82
CA VAL A 303 -3.32 31.48 -13.08
C VAL A 303 -2.38 31.50 -14.30
N ASP A 304 -1.17 32.03 -14.15
CA ASP A 304 -0.17 32.08 -15.24
C ASP A 304 0.28 30.68 -15.66
N THR A 305 0.32 29.73 -14.73
CA THR A 305 0.66 28.34 -15.03
C THR A 305 -0.46 27.68 -15.86
N VAL A 306 -1.72 27.97 -15.54
CA VAL A 306 -2.88 27.49 -16.32
C VAL A 306 -2.89 28.10 -17.72
N ASN A 307 -2.64 29.40 -17.85
CA ASN A 307 -2.62 30.08 -19.15
C ASN A 307 -1.50 29.52 -20.06
N ARG A 308 -0.28 29.34 -19.52
CA ARG A 308 0.83 28.70 -20.26
C ARG A 308 0.51 27.27 -20.68
N PHE A 309 -0.13 26.50 -19.80
CA PHE A 309 -0.57 25.14 -20.11
C PHE A 309 -1.61 25.12 -21.25
N ALA A 310 -2.54 26.07 -21.26
CA ALA A 310 -3.60 26.17 -22.27
C ALA A 310 -3.08 26.58 -23.67
N GLU A 311 -2.02 27.39 -23.76
CA GLU A 311 -1.42 27.83 -25.04
C GLU A 311 -1.00 26.66 -25.95
N GLY A 312 -0.59 25.53 -25.36
CA GLY A 312 -0.15 24.33 -26.09
C GLY A 312 -1.22 23.25 -26.26
N MET A 313 -2.48 23.52 -25.89
CA MET A 313 -3.52 22.49 -25.83
C MET A 313 -4.40 22.45 -27.08
N SER A 314 -4.69 21.24 -27.54
CA SER A 314 -5.64 20.93 -28.61
C SER A 314 -6.34 19.59 -28.31
N VAL A 315 -7.39 19.28 -29.06
CA VAL A 315 -8.10 18.00 -29.00
C VAL A 315 -7.14 16.85 -29.32
N ASP A 316 -6.34 16.99 -30.38
CA ASP A 316 -5.34 15.97 -30.76
C ASP A 316 -4.31 15.75 -29.64
N ARG A 317 -3.88 16.82 -28.95
CA ARG A 317 -2.97 16.71 -27.82
C ARG A 317 -3.62 15.97 -26.65
N LEU A 318 -4.87 16.30 -26.30
CA LEU A 318 -5.60 15.62 -25.22
C LEU A 318 -5.89 14.16 -25.55
N ALA A 319 -6.19 13.83 -26.80
CA ALA A 319 -6.33 12.46 -27.27
C ALA A 319 -5.00 11.70 -27.18
N SER A 320 -3.87 12.32 -27.54
CA SER A 320 -2.54 11.70 -27.34
C SER A 320 -2.23 11.47 -25.86
N LEU A 321 -2.56 12.42 -24.98
CA LEU A 321 -2.38 12.28 -23.54
C LEU A 321 -3.27 11.18 -22.94
N LYS A 322 -4.47 10.95 -23.50
CA LYS A 322 -5.34 9.82 -23.13
C LYS A 322 -4.66 8.49 -23.38
N GLU A 323 -4.07 8.31 -24.57
CA GLU A 323 -3.34 7.08 -24.91
C GLU A 323 -2.09 6.89 -24.03
N GLN A 324 -1.37 7.98 -23.73
CA GLN A 324 -0.23 7.95 -22.81
C GLN A 324 -0.66 7.54 -21.39
N ALA A 325 -1.74 8.10 -20.86
CA ALA A 325 -2.27 7.74 -19.55
C ALA A 325 -2.69 6.27 -19.48
N ALA A 326 -3.35 5.75 -20.52
CA ALA A 326 -3.75 4.35 -20.60
C ALA A 326 -2.56 3.38 -20.65
N ALA A 327 -1.45 3.78 -21.28
CA ALA A 327 -0.24 2.96 -21.39
C ALA A 327 0.71 3.06 -20.18
N MET A 328 0.54 4.06 -19.31
CA MET A 328 1.48 4.39 -18.24
C MET A 328 1.70 3.25 -17.23
N THR A 329 0.67 2.45 -16.97
CA THR A 329 0.78 1.30 -16.07
C THR A 329 1.52 0.12 -16.69
N ASN A 330 1.69 0.07 -18.02
CA ASN A 330 2.40 -1.01 -18.71
C ASN A 330 3.84 -1.13 -18.22
N GLY A 331 4.63 -0.07 -18.35
CA GLY A 331 6.03 -0.08 -17.90
C GLY A 331 6.19 -0.32 -16.39
N LEU A 332 5.19 0.07 -15.59
CA LEU A 332 5.20 -0.17 -14.14
C LEU A 332 4.90 -1.61 -13.74
N THR A 333 4.27 -2.39 -14.61
CA THR A 333 3.78 -3.73 -14.26
C THR A 333 4.37 -4.87 -15.10
N GLU A 334 5.27 -4.55 -16.04
CA GLU A 334 6.02 -5.52 -16.84
C GLU A 334 6.80 -6.54 -16.00
N ALA A 335 7.21 -6.16 -14.79
CA ALA A 335 7.95 -7.02 -13.87
C ALA A 335 7.18 -8.29 -13.45
N VAL A 336 5.86 -8.31 -13.64
CA VAL A 336 4.98 -9.45 -13.36
C VAL A 336 4.15 -9.88 -14.57
N ASN A 337 4.56 -9.52 -15.80
CA ASN A 337 3.86 -9.99 -16.99
C ASN A 337 3.69 -11.51 -16.90
N THR A 338 2.46 -11.96 -17.15
CA THR A 338 2.06 -13.35 -16.95
C THR A 338 1.10 -13.72 -18.06
N LYS A 339 1.26 -14.92 -18.62
CA LYS A 339 0.35 -15.49 -19.60
C LYS A 339 0.16 -16.97 -19.32
N THR A 340 -1.00 -17.31 -18.79
CA THR A 340 -1.40 -18.67 -18.44
C THR A 340 -2.60 -19.10 -19.28
N GLY A 341 -3.09 -20.33 -19.04
CA GLY A 341 -4.40 -20.78 -19.50
C GLY A 341 -5.58 -20.10 -18.80
N VAL A 342 -5.33 -19.16 -17.87
CA VAL A 342 -6.35 -18.45 -17.08
C VAL A 342 -6.14 -16.93 -17.15
N PRO A 343 -6.67 -16.25 -18.20
CA PRO A 343 -6.45 -14.81 -18.40
C PRO A 343 -6.86 -13.91 -17.23
N ARG A 344 -7.88 -14.29 -16.45
CA ARG A 344 -8.29 -13.53 -15.25
C ARG A 344 -7.22 -13.53 -14.17
N PHE A 345 -6.49 -14.64 -14.01
CA PHE A 345 -5.39 -14.73 -13.05
C PHE A 345 -4.22 -13.84 -13.47
N ASP A 346 -3.95 -13.79 -14.77
CA ASP A 346 -2.91 -12.95 -15.37
C ASP A 346 -3.21 -11.46 -15.12
N ALA A 347 -4.41 -11.00 -15.48
CA ALA A 347 -4.86 -9.62 -15.25
C ALA A 347 -4.93 -9.25 -13.75
N TYR A 348 -5.37 -10.18 -12.89
CA TYR A 348 -5.39 -9.98 -11.44
C TYR A 348 -3.99 -9.87 -10.83
N THR A 349 -3.00 -10.61 -11.35
CA THR A 349 -1.60 -10.52 -10.93
C THR A 349 -1.03 -9.14 -11.24
N ARG A 350 -1.31 -8.66 -12.46
CA ARG A 350 -0.90 -7.34 -12.92
C ARG A 350 -1.51 -6.20 -12.10
N GLN A 351 -2.83 -6.26 -11.85
CA GLN A 351 -3.54 -5.31 -10.99
C GLN A 351 -3.04 -5.37 -9.53
N SER A 352 -2.75 -6.57 -9.01
CA SER A 352 -2.19 -6.74 -7.66
C SER A 352 -0.80 -6.10 -7.52
N TYR A 353 0.05 -6.18 -8.54
CA TYR A 353 1.35 -5.50 -8.51
C TYR A 353 1.22 -3.98 -8.59
N LEU A 354 0.30 -3.48 -9.42
CA LEU A 354 -0.02 -2.05 -9.45
C LEU A 354 -0.44 -1.54 -8.07
N ASP A 355 -1.38 -2.22 -7.42
CA ASP A 355 -1.88 -1.84 -6.09
C ASP A 355 -0.84 -2.02 -4.98
N ASN A 356 0.03 -3.04 -5.09
CA ASN A 356 1.18 -3.22 -4.21
C ASN A 356 2.14 -2.03 -4.30
N GLY A 357 2.49 -1.61 -5.52
CA GLY A 357 3.37 -0.48 -5.79
C GLY A 357 2.74 0.87 -5.41
N LEU A 358 1.42 1.05 -5.49
CA LEU A 358 0.76 2.25 -4.96
C LEU A 358 0.82 2.34 -3.43
N ARG A 359 0.81 1.20 -2.74
CA ARG A 359 0.85 1.16 -1.27
C ARG A 359 2.30 1.20 -0.72
N GLY A 360 3.26 0.58 -1.40
CA GLY A 360 4.67 0.51 -0.99
C GLY A 360 5.64 1.44 -1.74
N GLY A 361 5.26 1.88 -2.93
CA GLY A 361 6.09 2.58 -3.93
C GLY A 361 6.69 1.63 -4.97
N PHE A 362 7.05 2.17 -6.13
CA PHE A 362 7.84 1.47 -7.16
C PHE A 362 9.32 1.87 -7.05
N PRO A 363 10.26 0.91 -6.91
CA PRO A 363 11.68 1.24 -6.80
C PRO A 363 12.24 1.73 -8.13
N ARG A 364 12.85 2.92 -8.13
CA ARG A 364 13.68 3.45 -9.21
C ARG A 364 15.14 3.46 -8.76
N VAL A 365 15.98 2.78 -9.54
CA VAL A 365 17.43 2.68 -9.28
C VAL A 365 18.16 3.74 -10.10
N PHE A 366 18.93 4.59 -9.42
CA PHE A 366 19.85 5.55 -10.02
C PHE A 366 21.27 5.03 -9.85
N GLU A 367 21.98 4.82 -10.96
CA GLU A 367 23.26 4.13 -10.98
C GLU A 367 24.28 4.95 -11.79
N LYS A 368 25.46 5.18 -11.21
CA LYS A 368 26.59 5.82 -11.89
C LYS A 368 27.88 5.23 -11.34
N GLU A 369 28.69 4.65 -12.22
CA GLU A 369 29.91 3.93 -11.82
C GLU A 369 29.56 2.87 -10.76
N ASP A 370 30.27 2.82 -9.63
CA ASP A 370 30.01 1.87 -8.54
C ASP A 370 29.01 2.42 -7.50
N GLN A 371 28.39 3.59 -7.76
CA GLN A 371 27.45 4.23 -6.84
C GLN A 371 26.00 4.03 -7.28
N LYS A 372 25.15 3.79 -6.29
CA LYS A 372 23.75 3.45 -6.49
C LYS A 372 22.86 4.08 -5.43
N LYS A 373 21.70 4.56 -5.85
CA LYS A 373 20.66 5.14 -4.99
C LYS A 373 19.30 4.64 -5.41
N ILE A 374 18.41 4.44 -4.43
CA ILE A 374 17.06 3.93 -4.68
C ILE A 374 16.06 4.97 -4.22
N TYR A 375 15.10 5.25 -5.08
CA TYR A 375 14.01 6.18 -4.80
C TYR A 375 12.68 5.53 -5.14
N TYR A 376 11.68 5.69 -4.27
CA TYR A 376 10.38 5.06 -4.45
C TYR A 376 9.37 6.06 -5.00
N LEU A 377 8.74 5.70 -6.11
CA LEU A 377 7.72 6.51 -6.77
C LEU A 377 6.31 6.03 -6.38
N TYR A 378 5.36 6.98 -6.32
CA TYR A 378 3.91 6.76 -6.24
C TYR A 378 3.39 6.07 -4.97
N SER A 379 4.22 5.89 -3.93
CA SER A 379 3.74 5.37 -2.65
C SER A 379 2.71 6.31 -2.03
N ARG A 380 1.69 5.75 -1.36
CA ARG A 380 0.72 6.54 -0.58
C ARG A 380 0.05 5.70 0.50
N LYS A 381 -0.37 6.37 1.57
CA LYS A 381 -1.23 5.77 2.58
C LYS A 381 -2.61 5.46 1.96
N HIS A 382 -3.14 4.30 2.33
CA HIS A 382 -4.35 3.70 1.78
C HIS A 382 -5.63 4.30 2.40
N GLY A 383 -5.78 5.62 2.35
CA GLY A 383 -7.03 6.31 2.65
C GLY A 383 -7.89 6.47 1.40
N ASP A 384 -9.19 6.21 1.51
CA ASP A 384 -10.18 6.26 0.44
C ASP A 384 -11.60 6.48 1.02
N LEU A 385 -12.65 6.38 0.19
CA LEU A 385 -14.04 6.59 0.63
C LEU A 385 -14.54 5.53 1.63
N GLU A 386 -14.05 4.28 1.54
CA GLU A 386 -14.38 3.16 2.43
C GLU A 386 -13.41 3.10 3.65
N ARG A 387 -12.26 3.78 3.59
CA ARG A 387 -11.26 3.99 4.67
C ARG A 387 -11.12 5.47 5.02
N ASP A 388 -12.23 6.14 5.31
CA ASP A 388 -12.31 7.59 5.56
C ASP A 388 -11.55 8.06 6.81
N TYR A 389 -11.28 7.15 7.75
CA TYR A 389 -10.46 7.34 8.94
C TYR A 389 -8.95 7.45 8.63
N ASN A 390 -8.49 6.96 7.48
CA ASN A 390 -7.08 7.06 7.07
C ASN A 390 -6.84 8.39 6.35
N PHE A 391 -6.05 9.28 6.95
CA PHE A 391 -5.56 10.49 6.28
C PHE A 391 -4.49 10.13 5.25
N PHE A 392 -4.83 10.14 3.96
CA PHE A 392 -3.89 9.93 2.87
C PHE A 392 -3.25 11.26 2.43
N SER A 393 -2.03 11.18 1.88
CA SER A 393 -1.36 12.30 1.23
C SER A 393 -0.53 11.78 0.06
N ILE A 394 -0.61 12.46 -1.09
CA ILE A 394 0.17 12.20 -2.29
C ILE A 394 0.93 13.47 -2.62
N SER A 395 2.27 13.49 -2.52
CA SER A 395 3.01 14.73 -2.76
C SER A 395 2.70 15.30 -4.16
N PRO A 396 2.22 16.54 -4.28
CA PRO A 396 1.84 17.13 -5.55
C PRO A 396 3.05 17.70 -6.29
N THR A 397 4.05 16.85 -6.50
CA THR A 397 5.33 17.19 -7.12
C THR A 397 5.69 16.15 -8.19
N TYR A 398 6.63 16.52 -9.06
CA TYR A 398 7.30 15.54 -9.94
C TYR A 398 7.99 14.47 -9.11
N TYR A 399 8.24 13.28 -9.69
CA TYR A 399 8.80 12.14 -8.95
C TYR A 399 8.06 11.89 -7.63
N SER A 400 6.73 11.98 -7.64
CA SER A 400 5.93 11.95 -6.41
C SER A 400 6.22 10.71 -5.56
N GLN A 401 6.37 10.94 -4.26
CA GLN A 401 6.41 9.91 -3.22
C GLN A 401 5.40 10.30 -2.13
N GLY A 402 5.00 9.33 -1.32
CA GLY A 402 4.09 9.57 -0.20
C GLY A 402 4.42 8.70 1.00
N ASN A 403 3.65 8.93 2.06
CA ASN A 403 3.83 8.28 3.34
C ASN A 403 3.19 6.89 3.40
N GLY A 404 3.57 6.11 4.40
CA GLY A 404 2.92 4.85 4.74
C GLY A 404 3.23 4.44 6.18
N ASN A 405 2.51 3.44 6.69
CA ASN A 405 2.86 2.85 7.97
C ASN A 405 3.98 1.82 7.77
N TYR A 406 4.80 1.61 8.80
CA TYR A 406 5.96 0.71 8.80
C TYR A 406 5.59 -0.68 8.27
N ARG A 407 4.57 -1.32 8.86
CA ARG A 407 4.09 -2.65 8.44
C ARG A 407 3.69 -2.67 6.98
N ASP A 408 2.90 -1.71 6.53
CA ASP A 408 2.34 -1.71 5.18
C ASP A 408 3.47 -1.62 4.15
N MET A 409 4.36 -0.64 4.31
CA MET A 409 5.48 -0.43 3.38
C MET A 409 6.48 -1.59 3.42
N ASN A 410 6.82 -2.09 4.61
CA ASN A 410 7.72 -3.23 4.78
C ASN A 410 7.18 -4.47 4.05
N GLN A 411 5.90 -4.78 4.28
CA GLN A 411 5.22 -5.86 3.59
C GLN A 411 5.21 -5.66 2.07
N ASN A 412 4.80 -4.51 1.56
CA ASN A 412 4.72 -4.32 0.11
C ASN A 412 6.07 -4.46 -0.60
N ARG A 413 7.14 -4.02 0.06
CA ARG A 413 8.51 -4.00 -0.47
C ARG A 413 9.26 -5.33 -0.34
N ARG A 414 8.66 -6.33 0.31
CA ARG A 414 9.23 -7.68 0.43
C ARG A 414 9.51 -8.35 -0.92
N CYS A 415 8.65 -8.14 -1.89
CA CYS A 415 8.84 -8.72 -3.22
C CYS A 415 9.80 -7.90 -4.10
N ASP A 416 10.32 -6.76 -3.64
CA ASP A 416 11.09 -5.87 -4.51
C ASP A 416 12.37 -6.53 -5.01
N VAL A 417 13.12 -7.24 -4.17
CA VAL A 417 14.33 -7.95 -4.61
C VAL A 417 14.02 -9.14 -5.53
N LEU A 418 12.83 -9.74 -5.38
CA LEU A 418 12.34 -10.84 -6.23
C LEU A 418 11.91 -10.34 -7.63
N LEU A 419 11.50 -9.08 -7.73
CA LEU A 419 10.97 -8.45 -8.94
C LEU A 419 11.93 -7.41 -9.54
N ASN A 420 12.95 -7.01 -8.82
CA ASN A 420 13.98 -6.06 -9.20
C ASN A 420 15.23 -6.33 -8.33
N PRO A 421 16.07 -7.32 -8.71
CA PRO A 421 17.25 -7.71 -7.92
C PRO A 421 18.20 -6.55 -7.63
N LYS A 422 18.21 -5.52 -8.49
CA LYS A 422 18.93 -4.27 -8.24
C LYS A 422 18.43 -3.51 -7.01
N VAL A 423 17.42 -3.93 -6.27
CA VAL A 423 17.12 -3.35 -4.95
C VAL A 423 18.09 -3.87 -3.88
N GLU A 424 18.64 -5.07 -4.05
CA GLU A 424 19.56 -5.74 -3.12
C GLU A 424 19.05 -5.69 -1.67
N ASP A 425 19.87 -5.30 -0.69
CA ASP A 425 19.54 -5.27 0.73
C ASP A 425 18.97 -3.92 1.20
N TYR A 426 18.69 -2.98 0.30
CA TYR A 426 18.28 -1.61 0.63
C TYR A 426 17.09 -1.56 1.59
N ASN A 427 16.05 -2.35 1.32
CA ASN A 427 14.85 -2.39 2.17
C ASN A 427 15.14 -3.04 3.52
N VAL A 428 16.00 -4.05 3.59
CA VAL A 428 16.45 -4.63 4.88
C VAL A 428 17.14 -3.54 5.69
N LYS A 429 18.10 -2.82 5.10
CA LYS A 429 18.84 -1.75 5.76
C LYS A 429 17.92 -0.62 6.24
N LEU A 430 16.99 -0.18 5.41
CA LEU A 430 15.98 0.83 5.76
C LEU A 430 15.19 0.42 7.02
N PHE A 431 14.49 -0.71 6.95
CA PHE A 431 13.56 -1.09 8.02
C PHE A 431 14.26 -1.60 9.27
N MET A 432 15.41 -2.28 9.12
CA MET A 432 16.22 -2.69 10.26
C MET A 432 16.84 -1.47 10.95
N ASN A 433 17.28 -0.43 10.25
CA ASN A 433 17.79 0.79 10.90
C ASN A 433 16.73 1.45 11.79
N LEU A 434 15.46 1.38 11.41
CA LEU A 434 14.35 1.92 12.18
C LEU A 434 14.00 1.10 13.45
N ILE A 435 14.58 -0.08 13.66
CA ILE A 435 14.43 -0.82 14.92
C ILE A 435 15.27 -0.15 16.02
N GLN A 436 14.65 0.04 17.18
CA GLN A 436 15.22 0.61 18.40
C GLN A 436 16.02 -0.43 19.20
N LEU A 437 16.87 0.01 20.13
CA LEU A 437 17.61 -0.88 21.04
C LEU A 437 16.69 -1.75 21.92
N ASP A 438 15.47 -1.28 22.22
CA ASP A 438 14.44 -2.01 22.96
C ASP A 438 13.50 -2.83 22.06
N GLY A 439 13.84 -2.99 20.78
CA GLY A 439 13.17 -3.90 19.84
C GLY A 439 11.82 -3.42 19.28
N TYR A 440 11.50 -2.13 19.41
CA TYR A 440 10.33 -1.50 18.75
C TYR A 440 10.76 -0.62 17.56
N ASN A 441 9.81 0.11 16.95
CA ASN A 441 10.03 0.94 15.78
C ASN A 441 8.99 2.06 15.67
N PRO A 442 9.27 3.14 14.89
CA PRO A 442 8.28 4.15 14.58
C PRO A 442 7.12 3.61 13.73
N LEU A 443 5.93 4.20 13.86
CA LEU A 443 4.73 3.81 13.11
C LEU A 443 4.77 4.26 11.65
N ALA A 444 5.14 5.52 11.38
CA ALA A 444 4.99 6.09 10.04
C ALA A 444 6.34 6.37 9.38
N VAL A 445 6.42 6.03 8.10
CA VAL A 445 7.57 6.28 7.20
C VAL A 445 7.10 7.29 6.14
N GLN A 446 7.80 8.42 5.99
CA GLN A 446 7.32 9.58 5.23
C GLN A 446 7.98 9.77 3.85
N GLY A 447 9.05 9.04 3.54
CA GLY A 447 9.78 9.14 2.28
C GLY A 447 11.28 9.37 2.50
N VAL A 448 12.02 9.56 1.40
CA VAL A 448 13.46 9.86 1.42
C VAL A 448 13.70 11.29 1.00
N ARG A 449 14.57 11.97 1.74
CA ARG A 449 15.15 13.27 1.36
C ARG A 449 16.66 13.11 1.19
N PHE A 450 17.25 13.98 0.40
CA PHE A 450 18.68 13.98 0.12
C PHE A 450 19.32 15.24 0.68
N THR A 451 20.53 15.09 1.21
CA THR A 451 21.39 16.20 1.64
C THR A 451 22.72 16.11 0.92
N LEU A 452 23.27 17.26 0.56
CA LEU A 452 24.50 17.36 -0.19
C LEU A 452 25.41 18.38 0.52
N GLU A 453 26.47 17.91 1.18
CA GLU A 453 27.34 18.79 1.96
C GLU A 453 28.06 19.82 1.08
N ARG A 454 28.56 19.38 -0.09
CA ARG A 454 29.17 20.26 -1.09
C ARG A 454 29.26 19.57 -2.45
N LEU A 455 28.84 20.27 -3.49
CA LEU A 455 29.06 19.86 -4.87
C LEU A 455 30.28 20.59 -5.44
N ASP A 456 31.17 19.88 -6.14
CA ASP A 456 32.30 20.49 -6.83
C ASP A 456 31.78 21.37 -7.98
N GLU A 457 32.23 22.64 -8.03
CA GLU A 457 31.86 23.58 -9.10
C GLU A 457 32.25 23.05 -10.48
N ALA A 458 33.42 22.40 -10.58
CA ALA A 458 33.87 21.78 -11.83
C ALA A 458 32.97 20.61 -12.25
N ALA A 459 32.29 19.94 -11.31
CA ALA A 459 31.33 18.90 -11.63
C ALA A 459 30.04 19.49 -12.22
N LEU A 460 29.55 20.62 -11.70
CA LEU A 460 28.37 21.32 -12.21
C LEU A 460 28.53 21.88 -13.62
N GLU A 461 29.74 22.29 -14.01
CA GLU A 461 30.04 22.81 -15.36
C GLU A 461 29.66 21.82 -16.48
N ASN A 462 29.62 20.52 -16.19
CA ASN A 462 29.21 19.49 -17.15
C ASN A 462 27.68 19.43 -17.35
N TYR A 463 26.89 19.98 -16.43
CA TYR A 463 25.43 19.85 -16.43
C TYR A 463 24.70 21.17 -16.61
N VAL A 464 25.27 22.31 -16.19
CA VAL A 464 24.64 23.63 -16.27
C VAL A 464 25.58 24.71 -16.79
N GLU A 465 25.02 25.85 -17.19
CA GLU A 465 25.79 27.06 -17.52
C GLU A 465 26.37 27.71 -16.26
N GLU A 466 27.52 28.38 -16.38
CA GLU A 466 28.25 29.01 -15.25
C GLU A 466 27.35 29.99 -14.47
N LYS A 467 26.47 30.71 -15.16
CA LYS A 467 25.52 31.67 -14.57
C LYS A 467 24.51 31.03 -13.60
N ASP A 468 24.22 29.74 -13.76
CA ASP A 468 23.16 29.02 -13.04
C ASP A 468 23.71 28.21 -11.86
N ALA A 469 25.03 27.97 -11.82
CA ALA A 469 25.69 27.13 -10.81
C ALA A 469 25.46 27.64 -9.37
N ALA A 470 25.57 28.96 -9.15
CA ALA A 470 25.39 29.56 -7.82
C ALA A 470 23.95 29.39 -7.28
N ALA A 471 22.94 29.44 -8.17
CA ALA A 471 21.55 29.24 -7.78
C ALA A 471 21.30 27.79 -7.32
N LEU A 472 21.90 26.80 -8.02
CA LEU A 472 21.81 25.39 -7.63
C LEU A 472 22.56 25.11 -6.33
N GLN A 473 23.75 25.69 -6.12
CA GLN A 473 24.45 25.54 -4.85
C GLN A 473 23.59 25.99 -3.66
N SER A 474 22.94 27.15 -3.77
CA SER A 474 22.03 27.65 -2.72
C SER A 474 20.81 26.73 -2.52
N PHE A 475 20.31 26.07 -3.57
CA PHE A 475 19.25 25.08 -3.41
C PHE A 475 19.69 23.87 -2.58
N PHE A 476 20.94 23.42 -2.74
CA PHE A 476 21.49 22.25 -2.05
C PHE A 476 21.91 22.52 -0.59
N GLU A 477 21.88 23.77 -0.12
CA GLU A 477 22.13 24.12 1.30
C GLU A 477 21.08 23.52 2.26
N ARG A 478 19.94 23.08 1.71
CA ARG A 478 18.86 22.41 2.44
C ARG A 478 18.61 21.02 1.87
N SER A 479 18.00 20.15 2.69
CA SER A 479 17.54 18.85 2.20
C SER A 479 16.51 19.02 1.07
N PHE A 480 16.51 18.12 0.09
CA PHE A 480 15.64 18.19 -1.08
C PHE A 480 15.07 16.83 -1.48
N THR A 481 14.06 16.85 -2.34
CA THR A 481 13.58 15.68 -3.10
C THR A 481 13.85 15.86 -4.60
N PRO A 482 13.85 14.77 -5.41
CA PRO A 482 13.95 14.88 -6.87
C PRO A 482 12.90 15.83 -7.47
N GLY A 483 11.66 15.79 -6.97
CA GLY A 483 10.58 16.68 -7.42
C GLY A 483 10.83 18.15 -7.13
N GLU A 484 11.29 18.47 -5.91
CA GLU A 484 11.65 19.84 -5.53
C GLU A 484 12.82 20.39 -6.39
N LEU A 485 13.80 19.55 -6.73
CA LEU A 485 14.91 19.93 -7.60
C LEU A 485 14.43 20.22 -9.02
N MET A 486 13.54 19.39 -9.56
CA MET A 486 13.00 19.60 -10.90
C MET A 486 12.18 20.89 -10.99
N HIS A 487 11.29 21.14 -10.02
CA HIS A 487 10.54 22.40 -9.95
C HIS A 487 11.49 23.61 -9.87
N PHE A 488 12.54 23.53 -9.05
CA PHE A 488 13.51 24.62 -8.95
C PHE A 488 14.22 24.92 -10.29
N VAL A 489 14.60 23.89 -11.05
CA VAL A 489 15.22 24.02 -12.36
C VAL A 489 14.27 24.72 -13.36
N GLU A 490 13.00 24.30 -13.39
CA GLU A 490 11.99 24.88 -14.29
C GLU A 490 11.62 26.32 -13.92
N ASP A 491 11.33 26.59 -12.65
CA ASP A 491 10.90 27.90 -12.16
C ASP A 491 11.97 28.98 -12.35
N ARG A 492 13.25 28.59 -12.29
CA ARG A 492 14.39 29.48 -12.53
C ARG A 492 14.79 29.56 -14.00
N GLY A 493 14.20 28.75 -14.88
CA GLY A 493 14.56 28.68 -16.30
C GLY A 493 16.00 28.21 -16.52
N ILE A 494 16.52 27.34 -15.65
CA ILE A 494 17.88 26.82 -15.73
C ILE A 494 17.95 25.85 -16.92
N THR A 495 18.90 26.09 -17.83
CA THR A 495 19.09 25.22 -19.00
C THR A 495 20.11 24.13 -18.69
N LEU A 496 19.68 22.87 -18.73
CA LEU A 496 20.56 21.72 -18.55
C LEU A 496 21.28 21.36 -19.86
N LYS A 497 22.57 21.01 -19.76
CA LYS A 497 23.41 20.48 -20.86
C LYS A 497 23.13 19.01 -21.17
N THR A 498 22.42 18.32 -20.29
CA THR A 498 22.06 16.89 -20.38
C THR A 498 20.58 16.72 -20.04
N SER A 499 20.04 15.49 -20.12
CA SER A 499 18.69 15.23 -19.63
C SER A 499 18.62 15.41 -18.10
N PHE A 500 17.44 15.75 -17.59
CA PHE A 500 17.22 15.86 -16.14
C PHE A 500 17.56 14.55 -15.42
N ASP A 501 17.24 13.38 -16.02
CA ASP A 501 17.58 12.09 -15.43
C ASP A 501 19.09 11.86 -15.27
N VAL A 502 19.92 12.28 -16.23
CA VAL A 502 21.38 12.17 -16.14
C VAL A 502 21.93 13.10 -15.06
N PHE A 503 21.43 14.33 -15.01
CA PHE A 503 21.77 15.30 -13.96
C PHE A 503 21.35 14.79 -12.57
N LEU A 504 20.09 14.36 -12.42
CA LEU A 504 19.55 13.82 -11.18
C LEU A 504 20.33 12.60 -10.70
N THR A 505 20.65 11.66 -11.60
CA THR A 505 21.47 10.48 -11.26
C THR A 505 22.80 10.89 -10.65
N HIS A 506 23.48 11.88 -11.24
CA HIS A 506 24.72 12.39 -10.69
C HIS A 506 24.53 13.02 -9.30
N ILE A 507 23.53 13.88 -9.15
CA ILE A 507 23.26 14.57 -7.87
C ILE A 507 22.93 13.57 -6.78
N LEU A 508 22.06 12.59 -7.04
CA LEU A 508 21.67 11.60 -6.03
C LEU A 508 22.85 10.71 -5.63
N THR A 509 23.65 10.23 -6.58
CA THR A 509 24.79 9.33 -6.32
C THR A 509 25.89 9.96 -5.46
N VAL A 510 25.98 11.29 -5.43
CA VAL A 510 26.90 12.03 -4.54
C VAL A 510 26.22 12.62 -3.29
N SER A 511 24.92 12.38 -3.11
CA SER A 511 24.16 12.86 -1.96
C SER A 511 24.03 11.81 -0.85
N GLU A 512 23.88 12.28 0.38
CA GLU A 512 23.49 11.45 1.51
C GLU A 512 21.97 11.27 1.56
N GLU A 513 21.54 10.04 1.85
CA GLU A 513 20.13 9.69 1.99
C GLU A 513 19.68 9.86 3.44
N SER A 514 18.57 10.55 3.63
CA SER A 514 17.93 10.74 4.93
C SER A 514 16.51 10.17 4.88
N PHE A 515 16.34 8.98 5.48
CA PHE A 515 15.04 8.37 5.69
C PHE A 515 14.22 9.17 6.70
N GLN A 516 12.94 9.36 6.41
CA GLN A 516 12.03 10.08 7.29
C GLN A 516 11.06 9.10 7.95
N ALA A 517 11.02 9.10 9.29
CA ALA A 517 10.13 8.28 10.08
C ALA A 517 9.69 9.01 11.36
N VAL A 518 8.49 8.72 11.85
CA VAL A 518 7.93 9.32 13.07
C VAL A 518 7.24 8.27 13.94
N PHE A 519 7.35 8.41 15.26
CA PHE A 519 6.80 7.49 16.26
C PHE A 519 5.31 7.15 16.01
N GLY A 520 4.47 8.16 15.77
CA GLY A 520 3.03 7.97 15.59
C GLY A 520 2.28 7.79 16.91
N GLU A 521 1.60 6.67 17.11
CA GLU A 521 0.63 6.49 18.21
C GLU A 521 1.03 5.44 19.27
N GLY A 522 1.98 4.56 19.00
CA GLY A 522 2.30 3.44 19.88
C GLY A 522 3.18 2.39 19.20
N PHE A 523 3.50 1.31 19.92
CA PHE A 523 4.39 0.26 19.45
C PHE A 523 3.67 -1.08 19.27
N TRP A 524 3.44 -1.46 18.02
CA TRP A 524 2.84 -2.74 17.67
C TRP A 524 3.84 -3.88 17.83
N ILE A 525 3.39 -4.99 18.40
CA ILE A 525 4.28 -6.10 18.75
C ILE A 525 4.72 -6.96 17.56
N ASP A 526 3.98 -6.92 16.44
CA ASP A 526 4.21 -7.73 15.24
C ASP A 526 5.18 -7.10 14.24
N HIS A 527 5.40 -5.78 14.31
CA HIS A 527 6.12 -5.02 13.27
C HIS A 527 7.50 -5.56 12.92
N TRP A 528 8.28 -6.01 13.91
CA TRP A 528 9.63 -6.50 13.69
C TRP A 528 9.67 -7.81 12.89
N THR A 529 8.57 -8.60 12.90
CA THR A 529 8.51 -9.91 12.24
C THR A 529 8.57 -9.80 10.71
N TYR A 530 8.11 -8.67 10.14
CA TYR A 530 8.11 -8.45 8.69
C TYR A 530 9.52 -8.28 8.13
N ASN A 531 10.48 -7.84 8.94
CA ASN A 531 11.89 -7.75 8.54
C ASN A 531 12.48 -9.13 8.20
N LEU A 532 11.99 -10.20 8.85
CA LEU A 532 12.43 -11.56 8.55
C LEU A 532 12.05 -11.96 7.13
N ASP A 533 10.91 -11.50 6.62
CA ASP A 533 10.49 -11.80 5.25
C ASP A 533 11.33 -11.04 4.21
N LEU A 534 11.83 -9.85 4.54
CA LEU A 534 12.81 -9.12 3.72
C LEU A 534 14.15 -9.86 3.66
N ILE A 535 14.61 -10.38 4.80
CA ILE A 535 15.83 -11.19 4.90
C ILE A 535 15.71 -12.47 4.06
N ASP A 536 14.61 -13.21 4.20
CA ASP A 536 14.36 -14.41 3.39
C ASP A 536 14.39 -14.08 1.89
N SER A 537 13.67 -13.03 1.46
CA SER A 537 13.59 -12.65 0.05
C SER A 537 14.96 -12.24 -0.51
N TYR A 538 15.82 -11.59 0.30
CA TYR A 538 17.19 -11.28 -0.10
C TYR A 538 18.02 -12.55 -0.27
N LEU A 539 17.99 -13.46 0.72
CA LEU A 539 18.77 -14.70 0.71
C LEU A 539 18.28 -15.70 -0.37
N ASP A 540 17.02 -15.62 -0.79
CA ASP A 540 16.49 -16.42 -1.89
C ASP A 540 17.09 -16.01 -3.26
N ILE A 541 17.69 -14.82 -3.37
CA ILE A 541 18.32 -14.27 -4.59
C ILE A 541 19.86 -14.15 -4.47
N TYR A 542 20.35 -13.82 -3.27
CA TYR A 542 21.77 -13.58 -2.97
C TYR A 542 22.32 -14.51 -1.86
N PRO A 543 22.13 -15.84 -1.96
CA PRO A 543 22.63 -16.76 -0.93
C PRO A 543 24.16 -16.76 -0.83
N ASP A 544 24.86 -16.48 -1.94
CA ASP A 544 26.30 -16.31 -2.05
C ASP A 544 26.85 -15.09 -1.27
N ARG A 545 25.99 -14.13 -0.91
CA ARG A 545 26.39 -12.90 -0.20
C ARG A 545 26.05 -12.93 1.30
N ALA A 546 25.55 -14.04 1.81
CA ALA A 546 25.03 -14.16 3.18
C ALA A 546 25.99 -13.66 4.27
N GLU A 547 27.27 -14.02 4.22
CA GLU A 547 28.25 -13.58 5.23
C GLU A 547 28.39 -12.04 5.24
N SER A 548 28.61 -11.43 4.07
CA SER A 548 28.70 -9.96 3.96
C SER A 548 27.41 -9.24 4.32
N PHE A 549 26.26 -9.87 4.08
CA PHE A 549 24.95 -9.35 4.42
C PHE A 549 24.71 -9.31 5.94
N PHE A 550 25.07 -10.38 6.65
CA PHE A 550 24.90 -10.46 8.11
C PHE A 550 25.94 -9.67 8.89
N PHE A 551 27.20 -9.73 8.47
CA PHE A 551 28.33 -9.14 9.22
C PHE A 551 28.81 -7.80 8.64
N GLY A 552 28.25 -7.37 7.51
CA GLY A 552 28.46 -6.03 6.97
C GLY A 552 28.00 -4.94 7.96
N GLY A 553 28.68 -3.80 7.93
CA GLY A 553 28.40 -2.66 8.81
C GLY A 553 27.36 -1.67 8.27
N GLY A 554 27.20 -0.57 9.00
CA GLY A 554 26.32 0.54 8.61
C GLY A 554 24.86 0.38 9.04
N TYR A 555 24.57 -0.53 9.98
CA TYR A 555 23.28 -0.61 10.65
C TYR A 555 23.27 0.31 11.87
N ARG A 556 22.21 1.11 12.03
CA ARG A 556 22.02 2.10 13.11
C ARG A 556 20.81 1.73 13.95
N PHE A 557 20.61 2.34 15.11
CA PHE A 557 19.36 2.22 15.88
C PHE A 557 18.59 3.53 15.89
N PHE A 558 17.28 3.46 15.62
CA PHE A 558 16.38 4.60 15.78
C PHE A 558 16.30 5.00 17.25
N ASP A 559 16.48 6.29 17.53
CA ASP A 559 16.28 6.85 18.87
C ASP A 559 14.87 7.43 18.97
N SER A 560 13.98 6.71 19.64
CA SER A 560 12.60 7.15 19.77
C SER A 560 12.45 8.22 20.85
N PRO A 561 11.65 9.27 20.61
CA PRO A 561 11.28 10.22 21.66
C PRO A 561 10.20 9.64 22.61
N VAL A 562 9.85 8.36 22.47
CA VAL A 562 8.88 7.66 23.31
C VAL A 562 9.48 6.37 23.84
N ARG A 563 9.31 6.14 25.14
CA ARG A 563 9.85 4.99 25.87
C ARG A 563 8.75 4.11 26.46
N VAL A 564 9.05 2.84 26.71
CA VAL A 564 8.16 1.90 27.41
C VAL A 564 8.38 2.00 28.91
N ASN A 565 7.30 2.21 29.67
CA ASN A 565 7.33 2.31 31.14
C ASN A 565 7.50 0.93 31.80
N ALA A 566 8.06 0.92 33.01
CA ALA A 566 8.20 -0.26 33.84
C ALA A 566 6.83 -0.73 34.36
N ARG A 567 6.70 -2.02 34.70
CA ARG A 567 5.46 -2.62 35.24
C ARG A 567 4.93 -1.86 36.45
N ALA A 568 5.80 -1.37 37.33
CA ALA A 568 5.41 -0.61 38.52
C ALA A 568 4.61 0.68 38.18
N ASP A 569 4.85 1.28 37.02
CA ASP A 569 4.21 2.53 36.60
C ASP A 569 2.94 2.28 35.77
N LYS A 570 2.89 1.17 35.04
CA LYS A 570 1.79 0.85 34.11
C LYS A 570 0.79 -0.16 34.65
N TYR A 571 1.12 -0.95 35.67
CA TYR A 571 0.17 -1.86 36.30
C TYR A 571 -0.72 -1.09 37.27
N THR A 572 -2.03 -1.18 37.07
CA THR A 572 -3.04 -0.44 37.84
C THR A 572 -4.21 -1.35 38.20
N LEU A 573 -4.88 -1.04 39.31
CA LEU A 573 -6.18 -1.63 39.63
C LEU A 573 -7.30 -0.74 39.10
N ARG A 574 -8.16 -1.32 38.25
CA ARG A 574 -9.40 -0.70 37.78
C ARG A 574 -10.55 -1.64 38.07
N ASP A 575 -11.51 -1.19 38.88
CA ASP A 575 -12.70 -1.96 39.27
C ASP A 575 -12.35 -3.36 39.82
N GLY A 576 -11.29 -3.44 40.63
CA GLY A 576 -10.80 -4.70 41.23
C GLY A 576 -9.99 -5.59 40.27
N LYS A 577 -9.78 -5.18 39.02
CA LYS A 577 -9.01 -5.93 38.03
C LYS A 577 -7.63 -5.32 37.81
N LEU A 578 -6.60 -6.18 37.70
CA LEU A 578 -5.26 -5.79 37.28
C LEU A 578 -5.26 -5.45 35.79
N ARG A 579 -4.80 -4.26 35.43
CA ARG A 579 -4.68 -3.79 34.04
C ARG A 579 -3.38 -3.06 33.79
N GLN A 580 -2.98 -3.02 32.53
CA GLN A 580 -1.82 -2.29 32.06
C GLN A 580 -2.27 -1.02 31.31
N TYR A 581 -2.03 0.17 31.88
CA TYR A 581 -2.37 1.45 31.25
C TYR A 581 -1.23 2.46 31.39
N GLY A 582 -1.09 3.35 30.41
CA GLY A 582 0.05 4.28 30.39
C GLY A 582 1.36 3.54 30.12
N ALA A 583 1.34 2.60 29.18
CA ALA A 583 2.49 1.74 28.88
C ALA A 583 3.68 2.48 28.26
N ILE A 584 3.45 3.68 27.73
CA ILE A 584 4.46 4.53 27.09
C ILE A 584 4.55 5.90 27.75
N ALA A 585 5.72 6.54 27.66
CA ALA A 585 5.96 7.92 28.10
C ALA A 585 6.70 8.72 27.02
N HIS A 586 6.30 9.97 26.82
CA HIS A 586 6.88 10.90 25.86
C HIS A 586 8.02 11.72 26.50
N ASP A 587 9.13 11.85 25.78
CA ASP A 587 10.21 12.79 26.10
C ASP A 587 10.05 14.06 25.25
N GLU A 588 9.53 15.12 25.86
CA GLU A 588 9.26 16.39 25.19
C GLU A 588 10.52 17.03 24.56
N ALA A 589 11.69 16.82 25.16
CA ALA A 589 12.94 17.38 24.62
C ALA A 589 13.35 16.63 23.34
N LYS A 590 13.31 15.29 23.36
CA LYS A 590 13.55 14.49 22.16
C LYS A 590 12.48 14.68 21.10
N MET A 591 11.21 14.86 21.46
CA MET A 591 10.15 15.20 20.51
C MET A 591 10.46 16.50 19.76
N ALA A 592 10.89 17.54 20.48
CA ALA A 592 11.28 18.82 19.88
C ALA A 592 12.55 18.70 19.02
N GLU A 593 13.47 17.82 19.38
CA GLU A 593 14.67 17.52 18.59
C GLU A 593 14.33 16.73 17.32
N ALA A 594 13.51 15.70 17.42
CA ALA A 594 13.03 14.93 16.29
C ALA A 594 12.31 15.84 15.28
N ALA A 595 11.44 16.75 15.74
CA ALA A 595 10.77 17.72 14.89
C ALA A 595 11.74 18.62 14.08
N LYS A 596 12.91 18.96 14.63
CA LYS A 596 13.95 19.72 13.92
C LYS A 596 14.73 18.88 12.92
N ASN A 597 14.81 17.57 13.13
CA ASN A 597 15.52 16.61 12.29
C ASN A 597 14.56 15.81 11.39
N ASN A 598 13.43 16.43 10.98
CA ASN A 598 12.41 15.83 10.12
C ASN A 598 11.81 14.50 10.64
N GLY A 599 11.90 14.25 11.94
CA GLY A 599 11.31 13.11 12.64
C GLY A 599 12.31 12.05 13.08
N VAL A 600 13.53 12.05 12.55
CA VAL A 600 14.49 10.96 12.79
C VAL A 600 15.64 11.37 13.70
N LEU A 601 15.81 10.59 14.76
CA LEU A 601 16.97 10.62 15.63
C LEU A 601 17.64 9.24 15.59
N TRP A 602 18.96 9.23 15.79
CA TRP A 602 19.77 8.02 15.81
C TRP A 602 20.45 7.89 17.16
N VAL A 603 20.57 6.67 17.67
CA VAL A 603 21.31 6.39 18.90
C VAL A 603 22.77 6.82 18.74
N ARG A 604 23.30 7.49 19.77
CA ARG A 604 24.67 8.01 19.82
C ARG A 604 25.45 7.42 20.98
N SER A 605 26.77 7.32 20.80
CA SER A 605 27.72 6.94 21.85
C SER A 605 27.91 8.08 22.86
N GLU A 606 28.80 7.88 23.85
CA GLU A 606 29.10 8.87 24.90
C GLU A 606 27.83 9.36 25.65
N ASN A 607 26.86 8.47 25.86
CA ASN A 607 25.57 8.76 26.48
C ASN A 607 24.79 9.85 25.74
N GLY A 608 24.73 9.74 24.40
CA GLY A 608 23.93 10.62 23.56
C GLY A 608 24.69 11.80 22.94
N GLU A 609 25.90 12.10 23.41
CA GLU A 609 26.67 13.27 22.96
C GLU A 609 27.67 12.96 21.82
N GLY A 610 27.95 11.68 21.58
CA GLY A 610 28.94 11.21 20.62
C GLY A 610 28.46 11.04 19.18
N PRO A 611 29.27 10.40 18.31
CA PRO A 611 28.85 9.99 16.98
C PRO A 611 27.68 9.00 17.01
N ILE A 612 27.03 8.84 15.85
CA ILE A 612 25.98 7.82 15.65
C ILE A 612 26.62 6.44 15.80
N TYR A 613 25.98 5.59 16.60
CA TYR A 613 26.41 4.21 16.79
C TYR A 613 26.02 3.35 15.58
N GLU A 614 26.97 2.58 15.05
CA GLU A 614 26.77 1.64 13.96
C GLU A 614 27.20 0.21 14.35
N THR A 615 26.53 -0.79 13.80
CA THR A 615 26.75 -2.21 14.08
C THR A 615 26.47 -3.06 12.82
N SER A 616 26.51 -4.39 12.97
CA SER A 616 26.14 -5.36 11.93
C SER A 616 24.67 -5.80 12.02
N LEU A 617 24.13 -6.34 10.93
CA LEU A 617 22.78 -6.91 10.92
C LEU A 617 22.66 -8.05 11.94
N TYR A 618 23.66 -8.92 12.00
CA TYR A 618 23.69 -10.05 12.91
C TYR A 618 23.60 -9.61 14.37
N ALA A 619 24.44 -8.66 14.79
CA ALA A 619 24.42 -8.11 16.15
C ALA A 619 23.04 -7.51 16.50
N LYS A 620 22.45 -6.80 15.54
CA LYS A 620 21.13 -6.19 15.71
C LYS A 620 20.01 -7.23 15.86
N LEU A 621 20.03 -8.29 15.06
CA LEU A 621 19.08 -9.40 15.15
C LEU A 621 19.28 -10.24 16.43
N LEU A 622 20.52 -10.43 16.88
CA LEU A 622 20.82 -11.07 18.16
C LEU A 622 20.24 -10.29 19.33
N LEU A 623 20.44 -8.97 19.36
CA LEU A 623 19.82 -8.10 20.37
C LEU A 623 18.29 -8.16 20.30
N LEU A 624 17.72 -8.14 19.10
CA LEU A 624 16.27 -8.28 18.92
C LEU A 624 15.76 -9.62 19.48
N ALA A 625 16.44 -10.73 19.21
CA ALA A 625 16.10 -12.05 19.74
C ALA A 625 16.16 -12.09 21.26
N LEU A 626 17.20 -11.51 21.87
CA LEU A 626 17.34 -11.38 23.32
C LEU A 626 16.17 -10.57 23.92
N VAL A 627 15.92 -9.38 23.37
CA VAL A 627 14.85 -8.50 23.83
C VAL A 627 13.49 -9.20 23.73
N LYS A 628 13.18 -9.83 22.59
CA LYS A 628 11.89 -10.50 22.42
C LYS A 628 11.75 -11.75 23.30
N THR A 629 12.83 -12.51 23.52
CA THR A 629 12.82 -13.61 24.51
C THR A 629 12.56 -13.10 25.92
N SER A 630 13.11 -11.93 26.28
CA SER A 630 12.83 -11.29 27.57
C SER A 630 11.39 -10.79 27.72
N THR A 631 10.63 -10.70 26.62
CA THR A 631 9.20 -10.33 26.58
C THR A 631 8.26 -11.54 26.47
N LEU A 632 8.74 -12.75 26.76
CA LEU A 632 7.85 -13.89 26.94
C LEU A 632 6.85 -13.62 28.07
N ALA A 633 5.58 -13.88 27.80
CA ALA A 633 4.49 -13.69 28.73
C ALA A 633 4.59 -14.69 29.90
N PRO A 634 3.83 -14.47 30.99
CA PRO A 634 3.76 -15.43 32.10
C PRO A 634 3.48 -16.85 31.57
N GLN A 635 4.18 -17.84 32.12
CA GLN A 635 4.07 -19.25 31.71
C GLN A 635 4.54 -19.54 30.26
N GLY A 636 5.19 -18.58 29.59
CA GLY A 636 5.71 -18.73 28.23
C GLY A 636 4.63 -18.66 27.13
N LEU A 637 3.41 -18.23 27.47
CA LEU A 637 2.24 -18.26 26.59
C LEU A 637 2.18 -17.05 25.64
N GLY A 638 3.20 -16.91 24.80
CA GLY A 638 3.30 -15.85 23.78
C GLY A 638 4.25 -14.71 24.15
N ILE A 639 4.27 -13.67 23.31
CA ILE A 639 5.02 -12.42 23.51
C ILE A 639 4.08 -11.34 24.05
N GLU A 640 4.51 -10.62 25.09
CA GLU A 640 3.74 -9.60 25.80
C GLU A 640 3.38 -8.38 24.91
N MET A 641 2.12 -7.95 24.99
CA MET A 641 1.63 -6.66 24.47
C MET A 641 1.91 -5.54 25.48
N GLU A 642 3.18 -5.37 25.84
CA GLU A 642 3.59 -4.49 26.95
C GLU A 642 3.74 -3.00 26.59
N ALA A 643 3.50 -2.63 25.32
CA ALA A 643 3.80 -1.32 24.74
C ALA A 643 2.60 -0.69 24.01
N ASP A 644 1.42 -0.82 24.62
CA ASP A 644 0.16 -0.12 24.30
C ASP A 644 -0.63 -0.63 23.07
N LYS A 645 0.02 -1.22 22.07
CA LYS A 645 -0.64 -1.67 20.83
C LYS A 645 -0.65 -3.21 20.68
N PRO A 646 -1.66 -3.77 19.99
CA PRO A 646 -1.74 -5.21 19.71
C PRO A 646 -0.75 -5.60 18.58
N GLY A 647 -0.92 -6.82 18.04
CA GLY A 647 -0.22 -7.28 16.82
C GLY A 647 -0.97 -6.90 15.54
N TRP A 648 -1.08 -7.84 14.59
CA TRP A 648 -1.70 -7.59 13.29
C TRP A 648 -3.15 -7.07 13.37
N ASN A 649 -3.96 -7.64 14.28
CA ASN A 649 -5.37 -7.31 14.41
C ASN A 649 -5.61 -6.08 15.32
N ASP A 650 -5.74 -4.91 14.69
CA ASP A 650 -5.96 -3.62 15.36
C ASP A 650 -7.28 -3.52 16.13
N SER A 651 -8.24 -4.43 15.88
CA SER A 651 -9.51 -4.46 16.59
C SER A 651 -9.42 -5.12 17.98
N LEU A 652 -8.29 -5.75 18.31
CA LEU A 652 -7.94 -6.26 19.65
C LEU A 652 -7.30 -5.17 20.53
N ASN A 653 -7.68 -3.92 20.33
CA ASN A 653 -7.08 -2.76 20.96
C ASN A 653 -7.22 -2.71 22.50
N GLY A 654 -8.06 -3.56 23.10
CA GLY A 654 -8.16 -3.68 24.56
C GLY A 654 -7.28 -4.78 25.16
N LEU A 655 -6.84 -5.74 24.35
CA LEU A 655 -6.00 -6.87 24.76
C LEU A 655 -4.67 -6.44 25.42
N PRO A 656 -3.94 -5.40 24.94
CA PRO A 656 -2.76 -4.89 25.65
C PRO A 656 -3.05 -4.46 27.09
N GLY A 657 -4.23 -3.89 27.34
CA GLY A 657 -4.67 -3.48 28.68
C GLY A 657 -4.94 -4.65 29.62
N MET A 658 -5.27 -5.82 29.08
CA MET A 658 -5.54 -7.06 29.81
C MET A 658 -4.27 -7.90 30.03
N LEU A 659 -3.08 -7.28 29.95
CA LEU A 659 -1.78 -7.95 29.97
C LEU A 659 -1.66 -8.98 28.83
N GLY A 660 -2.25 -8.66 27.68
CA GLY A 660 -2.34 -9.59 26.55
C GLY A 660 -1.00 -10.08 26.03
N ALA A 661 -1.02 -11.26 25.42
CA ALA A 661 0.13 -11.85 24.75
C ALA A 661 -0.29 -12.54 23.46
N SER A 662 0.68 -12.72 22.56
CA SER A 662 0.47 -13.31 21.24
C SER A 662 1.41 -14.47 20.94
N THR A 663 0.84 -15.57 20.48
CA THR A 663 1.61 -16.75 20.06
C THR A 663 2.18 -16.59 18.65
N SER A 664 1.61 -15.69 17.83
CA SER A 664 2.10 -15.39 16.48
C SER A 664 3.55 -14.90 16.51
N GLU A 665 3.83 -13.92 17.38
CA GLU A 665 5.16 -13.37 17.56
C GLU A 665 6.12 -14.36 18.24
N LEU A 666 5.60 -15.31 19.04
CA LEU A 666 6.40 -16.40 19.62
C LEU A 666 6.94 -17.34 18.53
N PHE A 667 6.11 -17.71 17.56
CA PHE A 667 6.56 -18.52 16.42
C PHE A 667 7.59 -17.77 15.56
N GLU A 668 7.38 -16.47 15.32
CA GLU A 668 8.35 -15.67 14.57
C GLU A 668 9.66 -15.46 15.35
N LEU A 669 9.63 -15.44 16.70
CA LEU A 669 10.84 -15.41 17.53
C LEU A 669 11.62 -16.72 17.39
N ASN A 670 10.93 -17.85 17.39
CA ASN A 670 11.57 -19.14 17.13
C ASN A 670 12.23 -19.16 15.74
N ARG A 671 11.56 -18.61 14.71
CA ARG A 671 12.12 -18.45 13.37
C ARG A 671 13.36 -17.57 13.36
N LEU A 672 13.32 -16.39 14.01
CA LEU A 672 14.47 -15.50 14.12
C LEU A 672 15.69 -16.20 14.74
N ILE A 673 15.49 -16.89 15.87
CA ILE A 673 16.58 -17.61 16.54
C ILE A 673 17.11 -18.75 15.65
N ALA A 674 16.22 -19.47 14.95
CA ALA A 674 16.63 -20.49 13.99
C ALA A 674 17.48 -19.90 12.85
N THR A 675 17.05 -18.79 12.25
CA THR A 675 17.80 -18.08 11.20
C THR A 675 19.20 -17.69 11.68
N LEU A 676 19.33 -17.14 12.89
CA LEU A 676 20.65 -16.80 13.46
C LEU A 676 21.50 -18.05 13.74
N SER A 677 20.87 -19.14 14.18
CA SER A 677 21.56 -20.39 14.47
C SER A 677 22.12 -21.08 13.22
N GLU A 678 21.54 -20.82 12.04
CA GLU A 678 21.96 -21.38 10.75
C GLU A 678 23.14 -20.62 10.12
N VAL A 679 23.50 -19.44 10.63
CA VAL A 679 24.63 -18.66 10.10
C VAL A 679 25.95 -19.26 10.58
N GLU A 680 26.67 -19.90 9.67
CA GLU A 680 28.04 -20.38 9.87
C GLU A 680 29.05 -19.32 9.41
N SER A 681 29.91 -18.85 10.31
CA SER A 681 30.97 -17.88 10.00
C SER A 681 32.07 -17.87 11.07
N ASP A 682 33.26 -17.43 10.68
CA ASP A 682 34.40 -17.19 11.59
C ASP A 682 34.47 -15.73 12.11
N GLN A 683 33.51 -14.87 11.73
CA GLN A 683 33.43 -13.48 12.22
C GLN A 683 33.14 -13.41 13.73
N THR A 684 33.39 -12.25 14.34
CA THR A 684 32.96 -11.96 15.72
C THR A 684 31.72 -11.08 15.74
N VAL A 685 30.97 -11.13 16.85
CA VAL A 685 29.78 -10.29 17.05
C VAL A 685 30.06 -9.30 18.16
N GLN A 686 29.78 -8.03 17.90
CA GLN A 686 29.98 -6.94 18.85
C GLN A 686 28.62 -6.40 19.29
N LEU A 687 28.41 -6.36 20.61
CA LEU A 687 27.23 -5.75 21.23
C LEU A 687 27.67 -4.58 22.11
N PRO A 688 26.89 -3.49 22.20
CA PRO A 688 27.17 -2.43 23.16
C PRO A 688 27.13 -3.03 24.58
N VAL A 689 28.00 -2.56 25.48
CA VAL A 689 28.18 -3.16 26.82
C VAL A 689 26.88 -3.28 27.61
N GLU A 690 25.96 -2.33 27.45
CA GLU A 690 24.63 -2.34 28.06
C GLU A 690 23.80 -3.57 27.62
N ALA A 691 23.83 -3.88 26.31
CA ALA A 691 23.18 -5.07 25.75
C ALA A 691 23.93 -6.36 26.11
N ALA A 692 25.25 -6.32 26.15
CA ALA A 692 26.09 -7.44 26.50
C ALA A 692 25.89 -7.89 27.96
N ASP A 693 25.78 -6.93 28.88
CA ASP A 693 25.48 -7.20 30.29
C ASP A 693 24.05 -7.73 30.46
N PHE A 694 23.10 -7.22 29.67
CA PHE A 694 21.74 -7.75 29.65
C PHE A 694 21.70 -9.20 29.13
N LEU A 695 22.42 -9.52 28.05
CA LEU A 695 22.52 -10.87 27.50
C LEU A 695 23.03 -11.85 28.57
N ASN A 696 24.16 -11.53 29.19
CA ASN A 696 24.78 -12.37 30.21
C ASN A 696 23.86 -12.58 31.42
N ALA A 697 23.20 -11.51 31.89
CA ALA A 697 22.28 -11.61 33.02
C ALA A 697 21.06 -12.49 32.70
N VAL A 698 20.53 -12.43 31.47
CA VAL A 698 19.43 -13.29 31.04
C VAL A 698 19.88 -14.73 30.92
N THR A 699 21.03 -15.00 30.30
CA THR A 699 21.56 -16.37 30.15
C THR A 699 21.87 -16.99 31.51
N ASP A 700 22.40 -16.22 32.47
CA ASP A 700 22.66 -16.70 33.84
C ASP A 700 21.37 -17.20 34.52
N VAL A 701 20.25 -16.46 34.37
CA VAL A 701 18.94 -16.88 34.90
C VAL A 701 18.46 -18.18 34.24
N LEU A 702 18.63 -18.31 32.92
CA LEU A 702 18.24 -19.52 32.18
C LEU A 702 19.08 -20.73 32.59
N GLU A 703 20.40 -20.58 32.72
CA GLU A 703 21.29 -21.65 33.17
C GLU A 703 21.05 -22.08 34.63
N GLU A 704 20.73 -21.13 35.52
CA GLU A 704 20.34 -21.43 36.90
C GLU A 704 19.09 -22.31 36.96
N ALA A 705 18.06 -21.95 36.20
CA ALA A 705 16.82 -22.71 36.15
C ALA A 705 17.01 -24.09 35.50
N ASP A 706 17.85 -24.19 34.46
CA ASP A 706 18.26 -25.47 33.87
C ASP A 706 18.93 -26.39 34.88
N ARG A 707 19.86 -25.86 35.68
CA ARG A 707 20.53 -26.62 36.75
C ARG A 707 19.58 -27.03 37.87
N ALA A 708 18.55 -26.23 38.14
CA ALA A 708 17.54 -26.52 39.14
C ALA A 708 16.52 -27.58 38.68
N GLY A 709 16.47 -27.90 37.38
CA GLY A 709 15.44 -28.78 36.80
C GLY A 709 14.02 -28.22 36.97
N SER A 710 13.89 -26.91 37.20
CA SER A 710 12.59 -26.24 37.19
C SER A 710 12.10 -26.11 35.75
N SER A 711 10.78 -26.04 35.57
CA SER A 711 10.26 -25.57 34.31
C SER A 711 10.74 -24.13 34.13
N LEU A 712 11.52 -23.84 33.09
CA LEU A 712 12.06 -22.48 32.90
C LEU A 712 10.89 -21.47 32.86
N VAL A 713 9.67 -21.88 32.45
CA VAL A 713 8.45 -21.02 32.35
C VAL A 713 7.79 -20.73 33.69
N ASP A 714 8.47 -20.99 34.81
CA ASP A 714 7.98 -20.58 36.12
C ASP A 714 7.90 -19.04 36.27
N LEU A 715 6.96 -18.60 37.11
CA LEU A 715 6.69 -17.17 37.32
C LEU A 715 7.88 -16.44 37.95
N ALA A 716 8.67 -17.12 38.78
CA ALA A 716 9.84 -16.51 39.42
C ALA A 716 10.90 -16.10 38.40
N SER A 717 11.18 -16.96 37.43
CA SER A 717 12.10 -16.69 36.32
C SER A 717 11.57 -15.58 35.42
N TRP A 718 10.25 -15.59 35.13
CA TRP A 718 9.59 -14.49 34.40
C TRP A 718 9.75 -13.14 35.10
N HIS A 719 9.54 -13.06 36.42
CA HIS A 719 9.74 -11.82 37.18
C HIS A 719 11.18 -11.32 37.08
N ARG A 720 12.17 -12.21 37.29
CA ARG A 720 13.60 -11.86 37.21
C ARG A 720 13.97 -11.32 35.83
N ILE A 721 13.60 -12.01 34.76
CA ILE A 721 13.91 -11.59 33.38
C ILE A 721 13.21 -10.27 33.03
N SER A 722 11.94 -10.10 33.44
CA SER A 722 11.22 -8.85 33.23
C SER A 722 11.88 -7.67 33.93
N SER A 723 12.37 -7.85 35.17
CA SER A 723 13.09 -6.80 35.90
C SER A 723 14.45 -6.49 35.26
N LEU A 724 15.16 -7.49 34.72
CA LEU A 724 16.40 -7.28 33.96
C LEU A 724 16.14 -6.45 32.69
N ARG A 725 15.05 -6.73 31.97
CA ARG A 725 14.62 -5.98 30.79
C ARG A 725 14.31 -4.52 31.12
N GLU A 726 13.60 -4.28 32.21
CA GLU A 726 13.30 -2.93 32.70
C GLU A 726 14.57 -2.16 33.07
N ALA A 727 15.51 -2.81 33.77
CA ALA A 727 16.80 -2.22 34.10
C ALA A 727 17.63 -1.89 32.85
N TYR A 728 17.69 -2.82 31.87
CA TYR A 728 18.35 -2.58 30.59
C TYR A 728 17.78 -1.36 29.86
N ARG A 729 16.46 -1.25 29.76
CA ARG A 729 15.78 -0.11 29.11
C ARG A 729 16.19 1.24 29.73
N GLU A 730 16.24 1.32 31.05
CA GLU A 730 16.67 2.55 31.71
C GLU A 730 18.12 2.95 31.37
N THR A 731 19.01 1.98 31.11
CA THR A 731 20.40 2.28 30.71
C THR A 731 20.52 2.87 29.30
N ILE A 732 19.61 2.55 28.39
CA ILE A 732 19.73 2.92 26.97
C ILE A 732 18.95 4.17 26.57
N TYR A 733 17.94 4.60 27.35
CA TYR A 733 17.10 5.75 26.97
C TYR A 733 17.86 7.08 26.91
N GLY A 734 18.96 7.20 27.66
CA GLY A 734 19.86 8.37 27.63
C GLY A 734 20.92 8.33 26.51
N GLY A 735 20.94 7.30 25.67
CA GLY A 735 22.07 6.97 24.80
C GLY A 735 22.96 5.88 25.43
N ILE A 736 23.96 5.42 24.69
CA ILE A 736 24.86 4.34 25.12
C ILE A 736 26.27 4.86 25.33
N SER A 737 27.08 4.16 26.12
CA SER A 737 28.51 4.49 26.31
C SER A 737 29.29 4.48 24.99
N GLY A 738 28.97 3.53 24.11
CA GLY A 738 29.71 3.24 22.88
C GLY A 738 30.85 2.23 23.08
N GLU A 739 31.06 1.74 24.31
CA GLU A 739 31.93 0.59 24.53
C GLU A 739 31.22 -0.69 24.06
N GLU A 740 31.99 -1.62 23.49
CA GLU A 740 31.46 -2.87 22.95
C GLU A 740 32.11 -4.08 23.60
N ARG A 741 31.33 -5.16 23.72
CA ARG A 741 31.82 -6.49 24.08
C ARG A 741 31.78 -7.39 22.85
N GLU A 742 32.92 -8.02 22.58
CA GLU A 742 33.08 -8.98 21.50
C GLU A 742 32.75 -10.40 21.97
N TYR A 743 32.03 -11.13 21.13
CA TYR A 743 31.69 -12.54 21.31
C TYR A 743 32.15 -13.35 20.10
N SER A 744 32.68 -14.55 20.35
CA SER A 744 32.88 -15.52 19.28
C SER A 744 31.56 -16.10 18.81
N MET A 745 31.49 -16.63 17.58
CA MET A 745 30.30 -17.33 17.13
C MET A 745 29.95 -18.52 18.02
N ALA A 746 30.92 -19.20 18.62
CA ALA A 746 30.65 -20.28 19.56
C ALA A 746 29.93 -19.79 20.83
N ASP A 747 30.33 -18.65 21.38
CA ASP A 747 29.67 -18.04 22.54
C ASP A 747 28.23 -17.64 22.20
N VAL A 748 28.05 -16.98 21.05
CA VAL A 748 26.74 -16.57 20.53
C VAL A 748 25.82 -17.77 20.31
N GLN A 749 26.31 -18.84 19.70
CA GLN A 749 25.53 -20.06 19.48
C GLN A 749 25.11 -20.70 20.81
N GLY A 750 25.98 -20.66 21.83
CA GLY A 750 25.64 -21.08 23.20
C GLY A 750 24.49 -20.26 23.79
N SER A 751 24.55 -18.92 23.67
CA SER A 751 23.45 -18.04 24.10
C SER A 751 22.16 -18.29 23.31
N LEU A 752 22.23 -18.40 21.99
CA LEU A 752 21.07 -18.68 21.14
C LEU A 752 20.41 -20.00 21.49
N GLN A 753 21.18 -21.03 21.84
CA GLN A 753 20.64 -22.32 22.26
C GLN A 753 19.80 -22.19 23.55
N LEU A 754 20.27 -21.41 24.53
CA LEU A 754 19.52 -21.14 25.77
C LEU A 754 18.21 -20.38 25.48
N LEU A 755 18.28 -19.34 24.65
CA LEU A 755 17.10 -18.58 24.23
C LEU A 755 16.12 -19.44 23.42
N LYS A 756 16.62 -20.30 22.52
CA LYS A 756 15.81 -21.18 21.68
C LYS A 756 15.03 -22.18 22.53
N LYS A 757 15.72 -22.89 23.42
CA LYS A 757 15.09 -23.86 24.33
C LYS A 757 13.94 -23.22 25.10
N ARG A 758 14.17 -22.01 25.59
CA ARG A 758 13.19 -21.20 26.31
C ARG A 758 11.93 -20.89 25.48
N VAL A 759 12.11 -20.55 24.21
CA VAL A 759 11.03 -20.26 23.26
C VAL A 759 10.29 -21.54 22.85
N GLU A 760 11.00 -22.64 22.60
CA GLU A 760 10.43 -23.95 22.27
C GLU A 760 9.53 -24.48 23.40
N GLU A 761 9.94 -24.34 24.66
CA GLU A 761 9.10 -24.67 25.81
C GLU A 761 7.81 -23.84 25.86
N GLY A 762 7.88 -22.55 25.52
CA GLY A 762 6.69 -21.70 25.37
C GLY A 762 5.73 -22.21 24.29
N ILE A 763 6.28 -22.64 23.15
CA ILE A 763 5.50 -23.25 22.06
C ILE A 763 4.84 -24.57 22.52
N GLU A 764 5.54 -25.38 23.31
CA GLU A 764 4.98 -26.59 23.93
C GLU A 764 3.83 -26.25 24.89
N GLN A 765 3.96 -25.21 25.71
CA GLN A 765 2.88 -24.74 26.59
C GLN A 765 1.64 -24.30 25.81
N VAL A 766 1.82 -23.51 24.74
CA VAL A 766 0.72 -23.12 23.84
C VAL A 766 0.05 -24.34 23.24
N SER A 767 0.85 -25.34 22.82
CA SER A 767 0.34 -26.57 22.21
C SER A 767 -0.59 -27.36 23.14
N ALA A 768 -0.38 -27.28 24.46
CA ALA A 768 -1.25 -27.92 25.46
C ALA A 768 -2.70 -27.39 25.46
N TYR A 769 -2.93 -26.18 24.94
CA TYR A 769 -4.27 -25.56 24.80
C TYR A 769 -4.96 -25.88 23.46
N SER A 770 -4.33 -26.64 22.57
CA SER A 770 -4.83 -26.85 21.20
C SER A 770 -6.04 -27.79 21.13
N LYS A 771 -7.28 -27.28 21.09
CA LYS A 771 -8.49 -28.09 20.83
C LYS A 771 -9.61 -27.30 20.11
N PRO A 772 -9.85 -27.48 18.79
CA PRO A 772 -9.01 -28.18 17.81
C PRO A 772 -7.78 -27.36 17.37
N LEU A 773 -7.76 -26.05 17.62
CA LEU A 773 -6.68 -25.14 17.22
C LEU A 773 -6.00 -24.50 18.44
N PRO A 774 -4.71 -24.14 18.35
CA PRO A 774 -4.04 -23.37 19.39
C PRO A 774 -4.66 -21.97 19.52
N PRO A 775 -4.79 -21.41 20.74
CA PRO A 775 -5.12 -20.01 20.93
C PRO A 775 -4.03 -19.12 20.30
N THR A 776 -4.45 -18.10 19.55
CA THR A 776 -3.52 -17.10 18.99
C THR A 776 -3.11 -16.07 20.04
N TYR A 777 -4.02 -15.80 20.98
CA TYR A 777 -3.82 -14.79 22.00
C TYR A 777 -4.21 -15.33 23.37
N PHE A 778 -3.54 -14.80 24.39
CA PHE A 778 -3.85 -15.01 25.79
C PHE A 778 -4.00 -13.65 26.47
N TYR A 779 -4.79 -13.58 27.52
CA TYR A 779 -4.74 -12.50 28.50
C TYR A 779 -4.58 -13.08 29.90
N PHE A 780 -4.18 -12.26 30.87
CA PHE A 780 -3.84 -12.75 32.20
C PHE A 780 -4.64 -12.04 33.28
N GLU A 781 -5.10 -12.82 34.25
CA GLU A 781 -5.79 -12.33 35.44
C GLU A 781 -5.05 -12.80 36.71
N PRO A 782 -5.14 -12.06 37.82
CA PRO A 782 -4.60 -12.54 39.10
C PRO A 782 -5.23 -13.88 39.50
N ALA A 783 -4.46 -14.80 40.08
CA ALA A 783 -4.94 -16.11 40.53
C ALA A 783 -5.91 -16.05 41.75
N GLY A 784 -6.23 -14.85 42.24
CA GLY A 784 -7.16 -14.59 43.32
C GLY A 784 -7.62 -13.13 43.34
N GLU A 785 -8.56 -12.79 44.21
CA GLU A 785 -9.00 -11.40 44.38
C GLU A 785 -7.87 -10.54 44.97
N LEU A 786 -7.74 -9.31 44.47
CA LEU A 786 -6.78 -8.34 44.99
C LEU A 786 -7.48 -7.41 45.99
N ASP A 787 -6.90 -7.25 47.19
CA ASP A 787 -7.45 -6.48 48.32
C ASP A 787 -7.36 -4.95 48.13
N GLY A 788 -7.76 -4.45 46.96
CA GLY A 788 -7.80 -3.00 46.65
C GLY A 788 -6.44 -2.32 46.49
N ALA A 789 -5.34 -3.04 46.67
CA ALA A 789 -3.97 -2.59 46.41
C ALA A 789 -3.21 -3.64 45.59
N LEU A 790 -2.26 -3.19 44.77
CA LEU A 790 -1.37 -4.10 44.05
C LEU A 790 -0.38 -4.75 45.02
N PRO A 791 -0.19 -6.07 44.98
CA PRO A 791 0.89 -6.72 45.71
C PRO A 791 2.25 -6.28 45.17
N ALA A 792 3.33 -6.65 45.86
CA ALA A 792 4.67 -6.52 45.29
C ALA A 792 4.71 -7.29 43.96
N LEU A 793 5.42 -6.76 42.96
CA LEU A 793 5.40 -7.35 41.61
C LEU A 793 5.83 -8.80 41.66
N GLU A 794 6.86 -9.14 42.43
CA GLU A 794 7.41 -10.49 42.58
C GLU A 794 6.47 -11.49 43.25
N GLU A 795 5.43 -11.01 43.93
CA GLU A 795 4.40 -11.82 44.60
C GLU A 795 3.16 -12.03 43.70
N LEU A 796 3.11 -11.37 42.54
CA LEU A 796 1.97 -11.43 41.64
C LEU A 796 1.89 -12.79 40.95
N THR A 797 0.82 -13.52 41.21
CA THR A 797 0.52 -14.77 40.51
C THR A 797 -0.57 -14.56 39.47
N LEU A 798 -0.31 -15.02 38.25
CA LEU A 798 -1.17 -14.78 37.09
C LEU A 798 -1.68 -16.11 36.51
N GLU A 799 -2.96 -16.15 36.21
CA GLU A 799 -3.63 -17.20 35.46
C GLU A 799 -3.87 -16.76 34.02
N ALA A 800 -3.48 -17.62 33.08
CA ALA A 800 -3.74 -17.40 31.67
C ALA A 800 -5.19 -17.71 31.30
N LYS A 801 -5.79 -16.86 30.47
CA LYS A 801 -7.09 -17.05 29.84
C LYS A 801 -6.88 -17.09 28.32
N PRO A 802 -7.07 -18.26 27.66
CA PRO A 802 -6.94 -18.36 26.22
C PRO A 802 -8.09 -17.61 25.54
N VAL A 803 -7.77 -16.81 24.54
CA VAL A 803 -8.77 -16.22 23.64
C VAL A 803 -9.14 -17.25 22.58
N THR A 804 -10.39 -17.23 22.12
CA THR A 804 -10.86 -18.00 20.97
C THR A 804 -9.86 -17.95 19.80
N PRO A 805 -9.59 -19.06 19.10
CA PRO A 805 -8.58 -19.12 18.04
C PRO A 805 -8.81 -18.11 16.89
N PHE A 806 -7.71 -17.53 16.41
CA PHE A 806 -7.64 -16.69 15.21
C PHE A 806 -6.78 -17.38 14.15
N LEU A 807 -7.10 -17.15 12.87
CA LEU A 807 -6.36 -17.76 11.76
C LEU A 807 -4.87 -17.38 11.77
N GLU A 808 -4.54 -16.18 12.26
CA GLU A 808 -3.16 -15.68 12.35
C GLU A 808 -2.19 -16.63 13.07
N GLY A 809 -2.58 -17.14 14.24
CA GLY A 809 -1.74 -18.06 15.01
C GLY A 809 -1.46 -19.35 14.25
N VAL A 810 -2.45 -19.82 13.48
CA VAL A 810 -2.31 -21.01 12.62
C VAL A 810 -1.38 -20.74 11.45
N VAL A 811 -1.49 -19.58 10.80
CA VAL A 811 -0.57 -19.16 9.72
C VAL A 811 0.88 -19.22 10.19
N LYS A 812 1.18 -18.65 11.37
CA LYS A 812 2.54 -18.62 11.91
C LYS A 812 3.02 -20.01 12.34
N SER A 813 2.13 -20.81 12.91
CA SER A 813 2.44 -22.21 13.24
C SER A 813 2.76 -23.04 11.99
N LEU A 814 1.99 -22.86 10.90
CA LEU A 814 2.21 -23.57 9.64
C LEU A 814 3.53 -23.14 8.97
N LYS A 815 3.81 -21.82 8.97
CA LYS A 815 5.06 -21.25 8.42
C LYS A 815 6.32 -21.78 9.10
N THR A 816 6.23 -22.14 10.37
CA THR A 816 7.36 -22.66 11.18
C THR A 816 7.34 -24.19 11.34
N CYS A 817 6.38 -24.86 10.70
CA CYS A 817 6.24 -26.31 10.77
C CYS A 817 7.15 -26.97 9.72
N ASN A 818 8.06 -27.83 10.19
CA ASN A 818 8.98 -28.59 9.34
C ASN A 818 8.57 -30.08 9.18
N ASP A 819 7.33 -30.43 9.52
CA ASP A 819 6.80 -31.79 9.45
C ASP A 819 5.53 -31.81 8.59
N ASP A 820 5.61 -32.47 7.43
CA ASP A 820 4.51 -32.55 6.45
C ASP A 820 3.23 -33.15 7.04
N ALA A 821 3.34 -34.17 7.89
CA ALA A 821 2.19 -34.81 8.51
C ALA A 821 1.53 -33.87 9.52
N ARG A 822 2.33 -33.12 10.29
CA ARG A 822 1.82 -32.11 11.20
C ARG A 822 1.20 -30.93 10.45
N ALA A 823 1.83 -30.45 9.38
CA ALA A 823 1.29 -29.40 8.52
C ALA A 823 -0.08 -29.82 7.95
N LYS A 824 -0.18 -31.05 7.44
CA LYS A 824 -1.43 -31.62 6.95
C LYS A 824 -2.49 -31.71 8.05
N GLN A 825 -2.12 -32.12 9.26
CA GLN A 825 -3.04 -32.16 10.40
C GLN A 825 -3.56 -30.76 10.76
N ILE A 826 -2.68 -29.75 10.79
CA ILE A 826 -3.07 -28.36 11.05
C ILE A 826 -4.10 -27.89 10.00
N TYR A 827 -3.86 -28.18 8.72
CA TYR A 827 -4.79 -27.87 7.64
C TYR A 827 -6.17 -28.52 7.85
N GLU A 828 -6.20 -29.81 8.18
CA GLU A 828 -7.44 -30.54 8.47
C GLU A 828 -8.17 -29.99 9.70
N ASP A 829 -7.43 -29.64 10.76
CA ASP A 829 -7.97 -29.06 11.98
C ASP A 829 -8.64 -27.70 11.71
N VAL A 830 -8.06 -26.86 10.84
CA VAL A 830 -8.68 -25.58 10.42
C VAL A 830 -9.99 -25.84 9.69
N ARG A 831 -10.03 -26.75 8.71
CA ARG A 831 -11.26 -27.10 7.98
C ARG A 831 -12.34 -27.72 8.88
N ALA A 832 -11.93 -28.43 9.94
CA ALA A 832 -12.84 -28.98 10.92
C ALA A 832 -13.39 -27.92 11.90
N SER A 833 -12.65 -26.83 12.12
CA SER A 833 -12.99 -25.76 13.05
C SER A 833 -14.07 -24.80 12.53
N GLU A 834 -14.50 -23.90 13.41
CA GLU A 834 -15.42 -22.81 13.05
C GLU A 834 -14.73 -21.66 12.32
N ILE A 835 -13.41 -21.70 12.08
CA ILE A 835 -12.71 -20.73 11.23
C ILE A 835 -13.07 -20.95 9.75
N TYR A 836 -13.27 -22.20 9.33
CA TYR A 836 -13.60 -22.52 7.95
C TYR A 836 -15.07 -22.23 7.66
N ASP A 837 -15.31 -21.28 6.75
CA ASP A 837 -16.63 -20.98 6.23
C ASP A 837 -17.06 -22.06 5.25
N ARG A 838 -17.87 -23.02 5.73
CA ARG A 838 -18.32 -24.16 4.94
C ARG A 838 -19.21 -23.77 3.75
N LYS A 839 -19.86 -22.60 3.79
CA LYS A 839 -20.74 -22.13 2.72
C LYS A 839 -19.91 -21.51 1.59
N LEU A 840 -18.97 -20.65 1.93
CA LEU A 840 -18.13 -19.94 0.96
C LEU A 840 -16.90 -20.77 0.55
N LYS A 841 -16.52 -21.77 1.35
CA LYS A 841 -15.25 -22.52 1.26
C LYS A 841 -14.04 -21.60 1.39
N MET A 842 -14.11 -20.71 2.37
CA MET A 842 -13.12 -19.66 2.64
C MET A 842 -12.75 -19.68 4.12
N TYR A 843 -11.72 -18.94 4.50
CA TYR A 843 -11.19 -18.93 5.86
C TYR A 843 -11.48 -17.60 6.56
N LYS A 844 -12.23 -17.66 7.67
CA LYS A 844 -12.53 -16.48 8.50
C LYS A 844 -11.30 -16.03 9.29
N THR A 845 -11.26 -14.78 9.71
CA THR A 845 -10.17 -14.25 10.55
C THR A 845 -10.12 -14.92 11.93
N SER A 846 -11.28 -15.33 12.45
CA SER A 846 -11.43 -15.91 13.79
C SER A 846 -12.56 -16.93 13.85
N ALA A 847 -12.51 -17.78 14.86
CA ALA A 847 -13.70 -18.46 15.36
C ALA A 847 -14.62 -17.46 16.12
N PRO A 848 -15.84 -17.84 16.51
CA PRO A 848 -16.79 -16.93 17.13
C PRO A 848 -16.29 -16.32 18.45
N VAL A 849 -16.12 -15.00 18.47
CA VAL A 849 -15.74 -14.24 19.69
C VAL A 849 -16.96 -13.87 20.54
N ALA A 850 -18.09 -14.56 20.36
CA ALA A 850 -19.36 -14.23 21.00
C ALA A 850 -19.29 -14.26 22.54
N ASP A 851 -18.48 -15.18 23.08
CA ASP A 851 -18.32 -15.43 24.51
C ASP A 851 -17.10 -14.71 25.12
N GLU A 852 -16.33 -13.98 24.30
CA GLU A 852 -15.19 -13.19 24.76
C GLU A 852 -15.64 -11.91 25.50
N PRO A 853 -14.82 -11.38 26.44
CA PRO A 853 -15.15 -10.16 27.15
C PRO A 853 -15.18 -8.94 26.21
N ASN A 854 -16.09 -8.00 26.47
CA ASN A 854 -16.16 -6.73 25.73
C ASN A 854 -14.87 -5.91 25.81
N GLU A 855 -14.08 -6.12 26.87
CA GLU A 855 -12.79 -5.46 27.07
C GLU A 855 -11.72 -5.90 26.06
N LEU A 856 -11.92 -7.01 25.33
CA LEU A 856 -10.98 -7.50 24.32
C LEU A 856 -10.71 -6.47 23.21
N GLY A 857 -11.71 -5.65 22.87
CA GLY A 857 -11.57 -4.55 21.91
C GLY A 857 -12.76 -4.41 20.96
N ARG A 858 -12.60 -3.57 19.93
CA ARG A 858 -13.62 -3.32 18.90
C ARG A 858 -14.06 -4.59 18.18
N VAL A 859 -13.23 -5.64 18.12
CA VAL A 859 -13.57 -6.93 17.51
C VAL A 859 -14.90 -7.47 18.04
N LYS A 860 -15.17 -7.30 19.34
CA LYS A 860 -16.38 -7.80 19.99
C LYS A 860 -17.62 -7.01 19.63
N ALA A 861 -17.44 -5.73 19.27
CA ALA A 861 -18.52 -4.81 18.92
C ALA A 861 -18.98 -4.96 17.46
N PHE A 862 -18.10 -5.46 16.59
CA PHE A 862 -18.46 -5.71 15.19
C PHE A 862 -19.42 -6.89 15.06
N THR A 863 -20.33 -6.80 14.10
CA THR A 863 -21.20 -7.92 13.73
C THR A 863 -20.35 -9.09 13.21
N PRO A 864 -20.63 -10.35 13.57
CA PRO A 864 -19.98 -11.50 12.95
C PRO A 864 -20.02 -11.43 11.42
N GLY A 865 -18.93 -11.80 10.76
CA GLY A 865 -18.80 -11.68 9.32
C GLY A 865 -18.61 -10.23 8.82
N TRP A 866 -18.14 -9.31 9.68
CA TRP A 866 -17.90 -7.91 9.33
C TRP A 866 -16.59 -7.40 9.93
N LEU A 867 -15.80 -6.67 9.13
CA LEU A 867 -14.46 -6.19 9.52
C LEU A 867 -13.64 -7.34 10.12
N GLU A 868 -12.90 -7.16 11.21
CA GLU A 868 -12.03 -8.21 11.75
C GLU A 868 -12.77 -9.31 12.54
N ASN A 869 -14.08 -9.18 12.77
CA ASN A 869 -14.87 -10.19 13.49
C ASN A 869 -15.47 -11.22 12.52
N GLU A 870 -14.91 -12.43 12.50
CA GLU A 870 -15.40 -13.57 11.72
C GLU A 870 -15.61 -13.30 10.21
N SER A 871 -15.10 -12.23 9.63
CA SER A 871 -15.13 -12.03 8.18
C SER A 871 -14.05 -12.86 7.50
N VAL A 872 -14.13 -12.99 6.17
CA VAL A 872 -13.01 -13.49 5.37
C VAL A 872 -12.12 -12.29 5.06
N PHE A 873 -11.11 -12.04 5.91
CA PHE A 873 -10.18 -10.94 5.72
C PHE A 873 -9.05 -11.38 4.78
N LEU A 874 -9.08 -10.90 3.54
CA LEU A 874 -8.29 -11.45 2.43
C LEU A 874 -6.80 -11.47 2.72
N HIS A 875 -6.27 -10.47 3.43
CA HIS A 875 -4.86 -10.46 3.78
C HIS A 875 -4.47 -11.68 4.62
N MET A 876 -5.26 -12.03 5.64
CA MET A 876 -4.95 -13.19 6.49
C MET A 876 -5.24 -14.52 5.78
N GLU A 877 -6.31 -14.59 5.00
CA GLU A 877 -6.60 -15.77 4.18
C GLU A 877 -5.47 -16.04 3.18
N TYR A 878 -4.94 -15.01 2.52
CA TYR A 878 -3.87 -15.19 1.55
C TYR A 878 -2.54 -15.54 2.23
N LYS A 879 -2.28 -15.04 3.44
CA LYS A 879 -1.15 -15.54 4.25
C LYS A 879 -1.31 -17.03 4.56
N TYR A 880 -2.52 -17.50 4.82
CA TYR A 880 -2.79 -18.92 5.05
C TYR A 880 -2.61 -19.76 3.78
N LEU A 881 -3.09 -19.29 2.63
CA LEU A 881 -2.85 -19.94 1.34
C LEU A 881 -1.36 -20.00 1.00
N LEU A 882 -0.61 -18.90 1.20
CA LEU A 882 0.84 -18.87 1.02
C LEU A 882 1.55 -19.84 1.96
N ALA A 883 1.19 -19.86 3.25
CA ALA A 883 1.77 -20.80 4.22
C ALA A 883 1.45 -22.26 3.87
N THR A 884 0.27 -22.55 3.34
CA THR A 884 -0.14 -23.89 2.86
C THR A 884 0.73 -24.32 1.68
N LEU A 885 0.93 -23.45 0.70
CA LEU A 885 1.81 -23.70 -0.44
C LEU A 885 3.26 -23.91 0.01
N GLN A 886 3.77 -23.05 0.90
CA GLN A 886 5.15 -23.12 1.40
C GLN A 886 5.43 -24.32 2.31
N ALA A 887 4.39 -24.88 2.95
CA ALA A 887 4.45 -26.12 3.72
C ALA A 887 4.36 -27.39 2.84
N GLY A 888 4.31 -27.25 1.51
CA GLY A 888 4.28 -28.39 0.59
C GLY A 888 2.90 -29.03 0.39
N LEU A 889 1.84 -28.45 0.96
CA LEU A 889 0.45 -28.92 0.82
C LEU A 889 -0.17 -28.42 -0.51
N VAL A 890 0.46 -28.81 -1.62
CA VAL A 890 0.19 -28.25 -2.95
C VAL A 890 -1.19 -28.64 -3.48
N ASP A 891 -1.63 -29.88 -3.27
CA ASP A 891 -2.94 -30.35 -3.70
C ASP A 891 -4.06 -29.57 -2.97
N GLU A 892 -3.90 -29.38 -1.66
CA GLU A 892 -4.82 -28.62 -0.80
C GLU A 892 -4.87 -27.15 -1.19
N PHE A 893 -3.70 -26.55 -1.44
CA PHE A 893 -3.61 -25.18 -1.94
C PHE A 893 -4.41 -25.01 -3.23
N TYR A 894 -4.25 -25.91 -4.21
CA TYR A 894 -4.97 -25.81 -5.49
C TYR A 894 -6.47 -26.09 -5.38
N GLU A 895 -6.90 -26.89 -4.41
CA GLU A 895 -8.32 -27.04 -4.07
C GLU A 895 -8.90 -25.71 -3.58
N ASP A 896 -8.18 -25.02 -2.68
CA ASP A 896 -8.70 -23.83 -2.02
C ASP A 896 -8.65 -22.56 -2.88
N ILE A 897 -7.60 -22.34 -3.68
CA ILE A 897 -7.48 -21.09 -4.45
C ILE A 897 -8.64 -20.89 -5.45
N GLN A 898 -9.25 -21.98 -5.94
CA GLN A 898 -10.40 -21.92 -6.85
C GLN A 898 -11.67 -21.36 -6.19
N HIS A 899 -11.67 -21.25 -4.86
CA HIS A 899 -12.77 -20.74 -4.06
C HIS A 899 -12.38 -19.52 -3.21
N ALA A 900 -11.09 -19.27 -3.02
CA ALA A 900 -10.58 -18.20 -2.16
C ALA A 900 -9.99 -17.01 -2.93
N LEU A 901 -9.24 -17.23 -4.03
CA LEU A 901 -8.66 -16.10 -4.75
C LEU A 901 -9.72 -15.36 -5.58
N ILE A 902 -9.71 -14.03 -5.46
CA ILE A 902 -10.62 -13.12 -6.17
C ILE A 902 -10.85 -13.44 -7.67
N PRO A 903 -9.84 -13.72 -8.51
CA PRO A 903 -10.07 -13.98 -9.95
C PRO A 903 -10.94 -15.21 -10.25
N PHE A 904 -11.12 -16.13 -9.30
CA PHE A 904 -11.95 -17.33 -9.45
C PHE A 904 -13.35 -17.18 -8.86
N LEU A 905 -13.64 -16.09 -8.14
CA LEU A 905 -14.94 -15.86 -7.53
C LEU A 905 -16.02 -15.52 -8.57
N ASP A 906 -17.27 -15.79 -8.21
CA ASP A 906 -18.42 -15.29 -8.97
C ASP A 906 -18.52 -13.76 -8.79
N PRO A 907 -18.38 -12.96 -9.87
CA PRO A 907 -18.45 -11.51 -9.78
C PRO A 907 -19.82 -10.99 -9.30
N GLU A 908 -20.92 -11.74 -9.46
CA GLU A 908 -22.23 -11.34 -8.96
C GLU A 908 -22.32 -11.44 -7.42
N VAL A 909 -21.62 -12.43 -6.84
CA VAL A 909 -21.46 -12.60 -5.39
C VAL A 909 -20.46 -11.58 -4.85
N TYR A 910 -19.26 -11.51 -5.44
CA TYR A 910 -18.18 -10.61 -5.01
C TYR A 910 -18.56 -9.14 -5.13
N GLY A 911 -19.28 -8.78 -6.20
CA GLY A 911 -19.96 -7.50 -6.34
C GLY A 911 -19.20 -6.34 -6.90
N ARG A 912 -17.94 -6.55 -7.24
CA ARG A 912 -17.01 -5.58 -7.81
C ARG A 912 -16.08 -6.29 -8.79
N SER A 913 -15.09 -5.58 -9.33
CA SER A 913 -14.14 -6.16 -10.28
C SER A 913 -13.36 -7.33 -9.67
N THR A 914 -13.43 -8.52 -10.28
CA THR A 914 -12.61 -9.68 -9.86
C THR A 914 -11.14 -9.52 -10.27
N LEU A 915 -10.73 -8.35 -10.76
CA LEU A 915 -9.34 -7.96 -10.93
C LEU A 915 -8.84 -7.15 -9.73
N GLU A 916 -9.72 -6.52 -8.97
CA GLU A 916 -9.38 -5.65 -7.85
C GLU A 916 -9.59 -6.37 -6.51
N ASN A 917 -8.59 -6.29 -5.63
CA ASN A 917 -8.70 -6.80 -4.27
C ASN A 917 -9.73 -6.02 -3.42
N SER A 918 -10.13 -6.61 -2.30
CA SER A 918 -10.81 -5.92 -1.21
C SER A 918 -10.08 -6.15 0.12
N SER A 919 -10.43 -5.47 1.21
CA SER A 919 -9.87 -5.80 2.53
C SER A 919 -10.46 -7.12 3.03
N PHE A 920 -11.79 -7.24 2.96
CA PHE A 920 -12.51 -8.42 3.45
C PHE A 920 -13.75 -8.72 2.61
N LEU A 921 -14.23 -9.96 2.73
CA LEU A 921 -15.55 -10.40 2.28
C LEU A 921 -16.41 -10.70 3.49
N ALA A 922 -17.70 -10.32 3.45
CA ALA A 922 -18.61 -10.71 4.50
C ALA A 922 -18.83 -12.23 4.47
N SER A 923 -18.49 -12.91 5.56
CA SER A 923 -18.62 -14.38 5.66
C SER A 923 -20.08 -14.80 5.85
N SER A 924 -20.34 -16.10 5.84
CA SER A 924 -21.64 -16.69 6.17
C SER A 924 -22.04 -16.56 7.64
N ALA A 925 -21.15 -16.07 8.50
CA ALA A 925 -21.49 -15.70 9.88
C ALA A 925 -22.31 -14.40 9.94
N ASN A 926 -22.30 -13.60 8.87
CA ASN A 926 -23.09 -12.37 8.81
C ASN A 926 -24.59 -12.69 8.90
N PRO A 927 -25.39 -11.91 9.66
CA PRO A 927 -26.81 -12.17 9.77
C PRO A 927 -27.60 -11.84 8.48
N ASP A 928 -27.03 -11.09 7.53
CA ASP A 928 -27.67 -10.81 6.23
C ASP A 928 -27.12 -11.74 5.11
N PRO A 929 -27.90 -12.73 4.66
CA PRO A 929 -27.46 -13.66 3.63
C PRO A 929 -27.13 -13.04 2.27
N LYS A 930 -27.59 -11.81 2.02
CA LYS A 930 -27.31 -11.08 0.77
C LYS A 930 -25.88 -10.57 0.70
N LEU A 931 -25.21 -10.44 1.85
CA LEU A 931 -23.83 -9.95 1.94
C LEU A 931 -22.81 -11.09 1.85
N HIS A 932 -23.22 -12.34 2.01
CA HIS A 932 -22.30 -13.49 2.01
C HIS A 932 -21.45 -13.56 0.73
N GLY A 933 -20.13 -13.39 0.87
CA GLY A 933 -19.15 -13.36 -0.22
C GLY A 933 -18.97 -11.98 -0.88
N ARG A 934 -19.68 -10.93 -0.44
CA ARG A 934 -19.54 -9.56 -0.96
C ARG A 934 -18.23 -8.95 -0.48
N GLY A 935 -17.44 -8.40 -1.40
CA GLY A 935 -16.20 -7.69 -1.06
C GLY A 935 -16.45 -6.25 -0.57
N PHE A 936 -15.62 -5.79 0.36
CA PHE A 936 -15.66 -4.43 0.95
C PHE A 936 -14.26 -3.84 1.08
N VAL A 937 -14.17 -2.51 0.91
CA VAL A 937 -12.94 -1.72 1.06
C VAL A 937 -11.90 -2.04 -0.03
N SER A 938 -11.87 -1.24 -1.10
CA SER A 938 -11.16 -1.59 -2.34
C SER A 938 -9.61 -1.56 -2.30
N ARG A 939 -9.02 -2.41 -3.15
CA ARG A 939 -7.66 -2.40 -3.74
C ARG A 939 -6.46 -2.46 -2.80
N LEU A 940 -6.18 -1.40 -2.04
CA LEU A 940 -4.94 -1.21 -1.29
C LEU A 940 -4.89 -2.07 -0.01
N SER A 941 -4.86 -3.38 -0.20
CA SER A 941 -4.90 -4.42 0.82
C SER A 941 -3.58 -5.17 0.88
N GLY A 942 -3.28 -5.77 2.04
CA GLY A 942 -2.09 -6.61 2.18
C GLY A 942 -2.18 -7.91 1.38
N SER A 943 -3.37 -8.30 0.91
CA SER A 943 -3.53 -9.46 0.03
C SER A 943 -2.76 -9.32 -1.29
N THR A 944 -2.44 -8.11 -1.74
CA THR A 944 -1.68 -7.92 -3.00
C THR A 944 -0.27 -8.51 -2.91
N VAL A 945 0.48 -8.21 -1.84
CA VAL A 945 1.83 -8.78 -1.66
C VAL A 945 1.80 -10.28 -1.42
N GLU A 946 0.79 -10.79 -0.71
CA GLU A 946 0.66 -12.24 -0.51
C GLU A 946 0.39 -12.93 -1.86
N HIS A 947 -0.46 -12.35 -2.72
CA HIS A 947 -0.68 -12.86 -4.08
C HIS A 947 0.62 -12.85 -4.91
N LEU A 948 1.42 -11.79 -4.84
CA LEU A 948 2.71 -11.74 -5.55
C LEU A 948 3.69 -12.80 -5.04
N SER A 949 3.70 -13.06 -3.74
CA SER A 949 4.53 -14.11 -3.13
C SER A 949 4.06 -15.50 -3.55
N ILE A 950 2.74 -15.72 -3.60
CA ILE A 950 2.12 -16.94 -4.13
C ILE A 950 2.49 -17.12 -5.60
N TRP A 951 2.30 -16.09 -6.43
CA TRP A 951 2.64 -16.09 -7.85
C TRP A 951 4.12 -16.43 -8.07
N PHE A 952 5.04 -15.76 -7.37
CA PHE A 952 6.47 -16.03 -7.50
C PHE A 952 6.80 -17.48 -7.12
N THR A 953 6.23 -17.97 -6.01
CA THR A 953 6.42 -19.36 -5.56
C THR A 953 5.86 -20.37 -6.56
N MET A 954 4.70 -20.09 -7.15
CA MET A 954 4.09 -20.95 -8.19
C MET A 954 4.94 -20.99 -9.47
N MET A 955 5.47 -19.85 -9.90
CA MET A 955 6.17 -19.72 -11.18
C MET A 955 7.64 -20.13 -11.10
N ALA A 956 8.37 -19.69 -10.07
CA ALA A 956 9.82 -19.88 -9.96
C ALA A 956 10.24 -20.87 -8.86
N GLY A 957 9.37 -21.12 -7.87
CA GLY A 957 9.70 -21.87 -6.66
C GLY A 957 10.16 -20.97 -5.51
N LYS A 958 10.31 -21.55 -4.32
CA LYS A 958 10.65 -20.82 -3.09
C LYS A 958 12.09 -20.29 -3.08
N LYS A 959 13.06 -21.12 -3.49
CA LYS A 959 14.50 -20.81 -3.47
C LYS A 959 15.09 -21.03 -4.86
N PRO A 960 14.94 -20.06 -5.78
CA PRO A 960 15.43 -20.24 -7.14
C PRO A 960 16.96 -20.24 -7.22
N PHE A 961 17.66 -19.61 -6.29
CA PHE A 961 19.13 -19.62 -6.21
C PHE A 961 19.65 -20.42 -5.02
N GLU A 962 20.76 -21.12 -5.25
CA GLU A 962 21.46 -21.92 -4.24
C GLU A 962 22.97 -21.70 -4.33
N TRP A 963 23.62 -21.65 -3.17
CA TRP A 963 25.08 -21.56 -3.02
C TRP A 963 25.59 -22.78 -2.26
N ASP A 964 26.55 -23.51 -2.82
CA ASP A 964 27.13 -24.71 -2.20
C ASP A 964 28.47 -24.48 -1.50
N GLY A 965 28.89 -23.22 -1.37
CA GLY A 965 30.22 -22.83 -0.88
C GLY A 965 31.22 -22.52 -2.00
N THR A 966 30.94 -22.95 -3.22
CA THR A 966 31.86 -22.77 -4.37
C THR A 966 31.19 -22.24 -5.63
N GLU A 967 29.95 -22.61 -5.91
CA GLU A 967 29.25 -22.30 -7.15
C GLU A 967 27.83 -21.80 -6.87
N LEU A 968 27.47 -20.69 -7.51
CA LEU A 968 26.09 -20.20 -7.56
C LEU A 968 25.34 -20.97 -8.63
N SER A 969 24.12 -21.41 -8.31
CA SER A 969 23.24 -22.05 -9.28
C SER A 969 21.82 -21.55 -9.16
N CYS A 970 21.09 -21.62 -10.28
CA CYS A 970 19.68 -21.29 -10.36
C CYS A 970 18.89 -22.50 -10.90
N THR A 971 17.82 -22.89 -10.20
CA THR A 971 16.88 -23.92 -10.64
C THR A 971 15.45 -23.41 -10.49
N LEU A 972 14.77 -23.18 -11.61
CA LEU A 972 13.36 -22.84 -11.57
C LEU A 972 12.53 -24.08 -11.25
N SER A 973 11.74 -24.03 -10.18
CA SER A 973 10.94 -25.17 -9.70
C SER A 973 9.45 -24.82 -9.70
N PRO A 974 8.80 -24.74 -10.88
CA PRO A 974 7.40 -24.35 -10.97
C PRO A 974 6.52 -25.35 -10.24
N THR A 975 5.48 -24.86 -9.58
CA THR A 975 4.48 -25.66 -8.89
C THR A 975 3.12 -25.35 -9.50
N LEU A 976 2.87 -25.82 -10.72
CA LEU A 976 1.74 -25.47 -11.58
C LEU A 976 0.91 -26.70 -11.95
N PRO A 977 -0.44 -26.60 -11.93
CA PRO A 977 -1.33 -27.66 -12.37
C PRO A 977 -1.51 -27.61 -13.88
N GLY A 978 -1.91 -28.72 -14.47
CA GLY A 978 -2.07 -28.86 -15.93
C GLY A 978 -2.99 -27.82 -16.59
N TRP A 979 -4.01 -27.34 -15.85
CA TRP A 979 -4.97 -26.36 -16.36
C TRP A 979 -4.42 -24.95 -16.49
N MET A 980 -3.28 -24.63 -15.86
CA MET A 980 -2.61 -23.34 -16.04
C MET A 980 -1.81 -23.26 -17.34
N PHE A 981 -1.52 -24.38 -18.00
CA PHE A 981 -0.92 -24.37 -19.32
C PHE A 981 -1.98 -24.12 -20.39
N ASN A 982 -1.67 -23.24 -21.34
CA ASN A 982 -2.55 -22.91 -22.45
C ASN A 982 -2.74 -24.10 -23.41
N GLU A 983 -3.48 -23.91 -24.52
CA GLU A 983 -3.76 -24.98 -25.49
C GLU A 983 -2.50 -25.57 -26.13
N ASP A 984 -1.43 -24.78 -26.26
CA ASP A 984 -0.13 -25.21 -26.78
C ASP A 984 0.74 -25.91 -25.70
N GLY A 985 0.29 -25.91 -24.43
CA GLY A 985 1.06 -26.45 -23.32
C GLY A 985 2.13 -25.48 -22.80
N GLU A 986 1.87 -24.18 -22.89
CA GLU A 986 2.82 -23.12 -22.52
C GLU A 986 2.30 -22.24 -21.38
N VAL A 987 3.23 -21.76 -20.55
CA VAL A 987 3.06 -20.69 -19.55
C VAL A 987 4.21 -19.71 -19.74
N GLN A 988 3.91 -18.41 -19.75
CA GLN A 988 4.93 -17.36 -19.85
C GLN A 988 4.84 -16.42 -18.65
N PHE A 989 5.99 -15.98 -18.15
CA PHE A 989 6.06 -14.98 -17.09
C PHE A 989 7.40 -14.23 -17.09
N THR A 990 7.44 -13.04 -16.49
CA THR A 990 8.69 -12.31 -16.25
C THR A 990 9.34 -12.81 -14.95
N PHE A 991 10.57 -13.30 -15.03
CA PHE A 991 11.38 -13.65 -13.86
C PHE A 991 12.35 -12.52 -13.53
N LEU A 992 12.48 -12.20 -12.24
CA LEU A 992 13.36 -11.14 -11.71
C LEU A 992 13.14 -9.75 -12.35
N GLY A 993 11.92 -9.52 -12.86
CA GLY A 993 11.52 -8.27 -13.50
C GLY A 993 12.07 -7.99 -14.90
N ALA A 994 12.96 -8.85 -15.43
CA ALA A 994 13.65 -8.58 -16.69
C ALA A 994 13.76 -9.76 -17.66
N THR A 995 13.65 -11.01 -17.18
CA THR A 995 13.84 -12.21 -18.02
C THR A 995 12.49 -12.82 -18.41
N ASP A 996 12.19 -12.89 -19.72
CA ASP A 996 11.00 -13.58 -20.20
C ASP A 996 11.19 -15.10 -20.12
N VAL A 997 10.42 -15.77 -19.26
CA VAL A 997 10.47 -17.23 -19.12
C VAL A 997 9.26 -17.86 -19.80
N THR A 998 9.50 -18.88 -20.63
CA THR A 998 8.46 -19.74 -21.22
C THR A 998 8.65 -21.17 -20.79
N TYR A 999 7.71 -21.72 -20.02
CA TYR A 999 7.62 -23.15 -19.76
C TYR A 999 6.95 -23.88 -20.93
N ILE A 1000 7.56 -24.96 -21.40
CA ILE A 1000 7.02 -25.81 -22.48
C ILE A 1000 6.70 -27.19 -21.90
N ASN A 1001 5.41 -27.47 -21.74
CA ASN A 1001 4.85 -28.73 -21.23
C ASN A 1001 3.77 -29.25 -22.17
N ARG A 1002 4.18 -29.93 -23.24
CA ARG A 1002 3.26 -30.47 -24.25
C ARG A 1002 2.30 -31.54 -23.70
N SER A 1003 2.65 -32.14 -22.55
CA SER A 1003 1.79 -33.12 -21.88
C SER A 1003 0.67 -32.49 -21.05
N ARG A 1004 0.79 -31.20 -20.71
CA ARG A 1004 -0.09 -30.47 -19.77
C ARG A 1004 -0.30 -31.22 -18.44
N LYS A 1005 0.69 -32.01 -18.00
CA LYS A 1005 0.72 -32.61 -16.66
C LYS A 1005 1.10 -31.59 -15.60
N ALA A 1006 0.74 -31.83 -14.35
CA ALA A 1006 1.18 -30.98 -13.24
C ALA A 1006 2.71 -31.04 -13.09
N THR A 1007 3.31 -29.97 -12.57
CA THR A 1007 4.75 -29.90 -12.24
C THR A 1007 5.03 -30.26 -10.77
N TYR A 1008 4.03 -30.76 -10.06
CA TYR A 1008 4.09 -31.21 -8.67
C TYR A 1008 3.42 -32.58 -8.51
N GLY A 1009 3.67 -33.23 -7.37
CA GLY A 1009 3.17 -34.58 -7.09
C GLY A 1009 4.06 -35.71 -7.65
N PRO A 1010 3.64 -36.98 -7.51
CA PRO A 1010 4.46 -38.14 -7.84
C PRO A 1010 4.76 -38.30 -9.35
N ASP A 1011 3.85 -37.86 -10.20
CA ASP A 1011 3.96 -37.92 -11.68
C ASP A 1011 4.33 -36.56 -12.30
N ALA A 1012 4.94 -35.67 -11.51
CA ALA A 1012 5.32 -34.32 -11.90
C ALA A 1012 6.28 -34.30 -13.10
N VAL A 1013 5.98 -33.45 -14.08
CA VAL A 1013 6.99 -33.07 -15.08
C VAL A 1013 7.97 -32.07 -14.49
N LYS A 1014 9.25 -32.15 -14.89
CA LYS A 1014 10.32 -31.31 -14.33
C LYS A 1014 11.15 -30.63 -15.42
N PRO A 1015 11.82 -29.51 -15.13
CA PRO A 1015 12.79 -28.91 -16.03
C PRO A 1015 13.90 -29.92 -16.40
N VAL A 1016 14.05 -30.18 -17.69
CA VAL A 1016 15.10 -31.10 -18.21
C VAL A 1016 16.07 -30.41 -19.17
N LYS A 1017 15.67 -29.27 -19.74
CA LYS A 1017 16.46 -28.51 -20.70
C LYS A 1017 16.08 -27.03 -20.62
N VAL A 1018 17.06 -26.14 -20.77
CA VAL A 1018 16.86 -24.69 -20.83
C VAL A 1018 17.57 -24.13 -22.07
N ASP A 1019 16.82 -23.49 -22.98
CA ASP A 1019 17.39 -22.65 -24.04
C ASP A 1019 17.35 -21.18 -23.57
N MET A 1020 18.43 -20.44 -23.77
CA MET A 1020 18.63 -19.09 -23.24
C MET A 1020 19.01 -18.13 -24.34
N VAL A 1021 18.50 -16.89 -24.26
CA VAL A 1021 18.92 -15.78 -25.12
C VAL A 1021 19.56 -14.70 -24.25
N MET A 1022 20.86 -14.48 -24.44
CA MET A 1022 21.65 -13.49 -23.72
C MET A 1022 21.28 -12.06 -24.15
N ALA A 1023 21.66 -11.06 -23.34
CA ALA A 1023 21.39 -9.66 -23.63
C ALA A 1023 22.08 -9.14 -24.91
N ASP A 1024 23.17 -9.76 -25.35
CA ASP A 1024 23.83 -9.43 -26.62
C ASP A 1024 23.21 -10.16 -27.84
N GLY A 1025 22.22 -11.03 -27.61
CA GLY A 1025 21.56 -11.84 -28.63
C GLY A 1025 22.18 -13.22 -28.85
N THR A 1026 23.22 -13.60 -28.11
CA THR A 1026 23.80 -14.95 -28.15
C THR A 1026 22.80 -15.98 -27.62
N GLU A 1027 22.71 -17.13 -28.29
CA GLU A 1027 21.86 -18.26 -27.86
C GLU A 1027 22.71 -19.37 -27.23
N GLU A 1028 22.26 -19.87 -26.08
CA GLU A 1028 22.91 -20.97 -25.35
C GLU A 1028 21.89 -22.02 -24.93
N THR A 1029 22.34 -23.27 -24.77
CA THR A 1029 21.51 -24.38 -24.30
C THR A 1029 22.17 -25.11 -23.15
N VAL A 1030 21.39 -25.39 -22.11
CA VAL A 1030 21.76 -26.24 -20.98
C VAL A 1030 20.89 -27.50 -21.01
N GLU A 1031 21.52 -28.67 -21.18
CA GLU A 1031 20.85 -29.98 -21.14
C GLU A 1031 20.63 -30.47 -19.70
N SER A 1032 20.10 -29.57 -18.87
CA SER A 1032 19.77 -29.74 -17.47
C SER A 1032 18.74 -28.67 -17.07
N GLY A 1033 17.94 -28.94 -16.03
CA GLY A 1033 17.08 -27.93 -15.40
C GLY A 1033 17.80 -26.91 -14.52
N ARG A 1034 19.11 -27.11 -14.29
CA ARG A 1034 19.94 -26.30 -13.39
C ARG A 1034 20.93 -25.44 -14.19
N ILE A 1035 20.87 -24.13 -14.00
CA ILE A 1035 21.78 -23.12 -14.57
C ILE A 1035 22.88 -22.85 -13.52
N THR A 1036 24.15 -22.78 -13.91
CA THR A 1036 25.26 -22.69 -12.94
C THR A 1036 26.37 -21.71 -13.32
N CYS A 1037 27.22 -21.35 -12.34
CA CYS A 1037 28.32 -20.39 -12.44
C CYS A 1037 27.88 -19.03 -13.03
N GLU A 1038 28.67 -18.49 -13.96
CA GLU A 1038 28.51 -17.21 -14.65
C GLU A 1038 27.12 -17.03 -15.28
N ARG A 1039 26.44 -18.13 -15.65
CA ARG A 1039 25.08 -18.05 -16.20
C ARG A 1039 24.03 -17.73 -15.15
N ALA A 1040 24.21 -18.26 -13.93
CA ALA A 1040 23.31 -17.97 -12.82
C ALA A 1040 23.50 -16.50 -12.38
N GLU A 1041 24.74 -16.02 -12.35
CA GLU A 1041 25.06 -14.60 -12.11
C GLU A 1041 24.47 -13.71 -13.22
N ALA A 1042 24.69 -14.06 -14.49
CA ALA A 1042 24.13 -13.34 -15.62
C ALA A 1042 22.59 -13.31 -15.60
N LEU A 1043 21.94 -14.40 -15.18
CA LEU A 1043 20.48 -14.42 -15.01
C LEU A 1043 20.04 -13.43 -13.93
N ARG A 1044 20.68 -13.48 -12.75
CA ARG A 1044 20.40 -12.60 -11.61
C ARG A 1044 20.60 -11.13 -11.95
N ASP A 1045 21.65 -10.82 -12.71
CA ASP A 1045 22.08 -9.46 -13.03
C ASP A 1045 21.38 -8.89 -14.29
N GLY A 1046 20.46 -9.64 -14.90
CA GLY A 1046 19.69 -9.22 -16.08
C GLY A 1046 20.45 -9.34 -17.42
N GLY A 1047 21.55 -10.10 -17.44
CA GLY A 1047 22.32 -10.46 -18.64
C GLY A 1047 21.65 -11.52 -19.52
N ILE A 1048 20.54 -12.13 -19.07
CA ILE A 1048 19.72 -13.05 -19.87
C ILE A 1048 18.35 -12.41 -20.14
N ARG A 1049 17.93 -12.37 -21.40
CA ARG A 1049 16.65 -11.79 -21.81
C ARG A 1049 15.52 -12.81 -21.83
N GLN A 1050 15.80 -14.04 -22.28
CA GLN A 1050 14.77 -15.05 -22.45
C GLN A 1050 15.24 -16.42 -22.01
N LEU A 1051 14.34 -17.18 -21.36
CA LEU A 1051 14.50 -18.59 -21.03
C LEU A 1051 13.34 -19.40 -21.62
N LYS A 1052 13.65 -20.47 -22.35
CA LYS A 1052 12.69 -21.51 -22.73
C LYS A 1052 13.01 -22.77 -21.96
N VAL A 1053 12.15 -23.13 -21.01
CA VAL A 1053 12.36 -24.25 -20.09
C VAL A 1053 11.45 -25.40 -20.50
N TYR A 1054 12.04 -26.53 -20.89
CA TYR A 1054 11.30 -27.72 -21.32
C TYR A 1054 11.02 -28.62 -20.13
N LEU A 1055 9.75 -28.99 -19.97
CA LEU A 1055 9.24 -29.83 -18.90
C LEU A 1055 8.92 -31.23 -19.44
N SER A 1056 9.47 -32.29 -18.84
CA SER A 1056 9.24 -33.69 -19.23
C SER A 1056 8.97 -34.62 -18.06
#